data_AF-A0A553QSF5-F1
#
_entry.id   AF-A0A553QSF5-F1
#
_cell.length_a   1.000
_cell.length_b   1.000
_cell.length_c   1.000
_cell.angle_alpha   90.00
_cell.angle_beta   90.00
_cell.angle_gamma   90.00
#
_symmetry.space_group_name_H-M   'P 1'
#
loop_
_entity.id
_entity.type
_entity.pdbx_description
1 polymer ?
#
loop_
_entity_poly.entity_id
_entity_poly.type
_entity_poly.pdbx_seq_one_letter_code
_entity_poly.pdbx_strand_id
1 'polypeptide(L)'
;MSATVFLFALLCLNLTPCVSGGKILVWPSEFSHWLNVKVILDKLIERGNDVTVVTHSATPSVNISPASGYNVEVLQVPHTKQDIKDNLEAMLKYWTHEMTTDTILQASQKLKELSDTATNHNLATCRELFSRVDLLEKWKKEKFDAVLADPGFMCGELLAQKLGLPLILSLRYSFGHTLERLCGQIPAPPSYVPAIGSEKTDKMDFMQRLRNIIFYGAQDILFYLGPTFYWDPFYSKVMELVPRVSSMRCLVEPRALLLLFISVNVRFSRGGNVLVLPGEYSHWHNMRNILDELLNRNHTVTVLLSSSSPSINITQHERYEFLVFETPLKPNEMHSLSEQLINIWMQHPKPSRIRVALQILDLMGKLRDMHSTLCDAMLRNEELISRLSARKFHLLFYDPMFICSDLLAEMLGLPLVLSLRFSLGFSMERMCGQMPSPVSYVPVPPTVLTDHMSFPERVQNMISYLLYTSMFRLAAMSLDNYYTDVLGKPTTMCETMGKADIWLIRTYWDFEYPRPFLPNFKFVGGLHCKPAKPLPKELEAFVQSSGDHGIIVFSLGSMINNLTMERANTIASALGQIPQKVVWRYSGKTPETLAANTKLQDWMPQNDLLGHPKTKAFITHGGTNGLYEAIYHGVPMVGLPLFADQPDNLMHMKTKGAAVSLDINTMESKDLPMKPLDQAVYWIEFVMRNKGAKHLRVQAHELSWYQYHCLDVLAFLLSITALITYLCVKTSAFLFRKCFRKTRPDAKGQKNKEE
;
A
#
# COMPACT_ATOMS: atom_id res chain seq x y z
N MET A 1 20.04 -58.36 17.23
CA MET A 1 20.33 -57.08 16.54
C MET A 1 20.33 -57.32 15.04
N SER A 2 19.33 -56.84 14.27
CA SER A 2 19.47 -56.62 12.82
C SER A 2 18.28 -55.83 12.22
N ALA A 3 17.04 -56.15 12.61
CA ALA A 3 15.85 -55.47 12.06
C ALA A 3 15.61 -54.06 12.64
N THR A 4 15.70 -53.90 13.96
CA THR A 4 15.33 -52.65 14.66
C THR A 4 16.23 -51.47 14.32
N VAL A 5 17.53 -51.71 14.11
CA VAL A 5 18.51 -50.68 13.73
C VAL A 5 18.28 -50.22 12.29
N PHE A 6 17.90 -51.13 11.40
CA PHE A 6 17.57 -50.79 10.01
C PHE A 6 16.28 -49.96 9.92
N LEU A 7 15.27 -50.29 10.73
CA LEU A 7 14.04 -49.50 10.83
C LEU A 7 14.31 -48.08 11.37
N PHE A 8 15.16 -47.96 12.39
CA PHE A 8 15.52 -46.65 12.97
C PHE A 8 16.30 -45.78 11.99
N ALA A 9 17.22 -46.36 11.20
CA ALA A 9 17.93 -45.65 10.14
C ALA A 9 16.98 -45.14 9.03
N LEU A 10 15.98 -45.93 8.64
CA LEU A 10 14.94 -45.53 7.68
C LEU A 10 14.01 -44.44 8.22
N LEU A 11 13.72 -44.43 9.53
CA LEU A 11 12.92 -43.40 10.18
C LEU A 11 13.68 -42.06 10.34
N CYS A 12 14.98 -42.09 10.64
CA CYS A 12 15.80 -40.88 10.73
C CYS A 12 16.01 -40.15 9.40
N LEU A 13 15.82 -40.82 8.25
CA LEU A 13 15.92 -40.22 6.92
C LEU A 13 14.65 -39.46 6.46
N ASN A 14 13.56 -39.51 7.22
CA ASN A 14 12.25 -38.92 6.84
C ASN A 14 11.83 -37.71 7.70
N LEU A 15 12.75 -37.11 8.47
CA LEU A 15 12.45 -36.00 9.40
C LEU A 15 13.23 -34.70 9.13
N THR A 16 13.74 -34.52 7.92
CA THR A 16 13.92 -33.16 7.37
C THR A 16 12.62 -32.75 6.67
N PRO A 17 12.11 -31.52 6.83
CA PRO A 17 11.06 -31.01 5.98
C PRO A 17 11.62 -30.90 4.56
N CYS A 18 11.31 -31.88 3.72
CA CYS A 18 11.68 -31.87 2.32
C CYS A 18 10.85 -30.81 1.61
N VAL A 19 11.32 -29.56 1.68
CA VAL A 19 10.89 -28.51 0.76
C VAL A 19 11.30 -29.01 -0.62
N SER A 20 10.32 -29.45 -1.41
CA SER A 20 10.54 -29.82 -2.80
C SER A 20 10.88 -28.54 -3.56
N GLY A 21 12.15 -28.16 -3.54
CA GLY A 21 12.65 -27.05 -4.33
C GLY A 21 12.33 -27.29 -5.80
N GLY A 22 11.82 -26.25 -6.47
CA GLY A 22 11.49 -26.33 -7.88
C GLY A 22 12.70 -26.05 -8.75
N LYS A 23 12.53 -26.23 -10.06
CA LYS A 23 13.59 -26.06 -11.05
C LYS A 23 13.48 -24.70 -11.73
N ILE A 24 14.45 -23.82 -11.49
CA ILE A 24 14.39 -22.40 -11.88
C ILE A 24 15.41 -22.12 -12.99
N LEU A 25 14.94 -21.55 -14.09
CA LEU A 25 15.79 -21.09 -15.19
C LEU A 25 16.09 -19.61 -15.00
N VAL A 26 17.36 -19.23 -15.05
CA VAL A 26 17.80 -17.84 -14.81
C VAL A 26 18.39 -17.26 -16.10
N TRP A 27 17.90 -16.08 -16.49
CA TRP A 27 18.35 -15.30 -17.64
C TRP A 27 18.90 -13.94 -17.15
N PRO A 28 20.17 -13.89 -16.70
CA PRO A 28 20.77 -12.71 -16.09
C PRO A 28 21.28 -11.71 -17.14
N SER A 29 21.46 -10.46 -16.72
CA SER A 29 22.28 -9.47 -17.42
C SER A 29 23.65 -9.33 -16.73
N GLU A 30 24.57 -8.62 -17.38
CA GLU A 30 25.99 -8.56 -17.01
C GLU A 30 26.31 -7.52 -15.92
N PHE A 31 27.52 -7.61 -15.37
CA PHE A 31 28.13 -6.69 -14.42
C PHE A 31 27.31 -6.49 -13.12
N SER A 32 26.82 -5.28 -12.87
CA SER A 32 26.12 -4.94 -11.62
C SER A 32 24.71 -5.56 -11.53
N HIS A 33 24.13 -5.96 -12.65
CA HIS A 33 22.84 -6.67 -12.72
C HIS A 33 22.98 -8.11 -12.20
N TRP A 34 24.05 -8.80 -12.62
CA TRP A 34 24.37 -10.15 -12.12
C TRP A 34 24.51 -10.21 -10.60
N LEU A 35 25.15 -9.20 -9.96
CA LEU A 35 25.32 -9.16 -8.50
C LEU A 35 23.99 -9.13 -7.74
N ASN A 36 22.98 -8.43 -8.27
CA ASN A 36 21.64 -8.37 -7.69
C ASN A 36 20.91 -9.72 -7.81
N VAL A 37 20.98 -10.34 -8.99
CA VAL A 37 20.39 -11.66 -9.24
C VAL A 37 21.05 -12.73 -8.37
N LYS A 38 22.38 -12.76 -8.27
CA LYS A 38 23.14 -13.78 -7.54
C LYS A 38 22.72 -13.95 -6.07
N VAL A 39 22.42 -12.87 -5.35
CA VAL A 39 21.99 -12.93 -3.94
C VAL A 39 20.65 -13.69 -3.78
N ILE A 40 19.76 -13.59 -4.78
CA ILE A 40 18.49 -14.33 -4.81
C ILE A 40 18.74 -15.82 -5.07
N LEU A 41 19.63 -16.13 -6.03
CA LEU A 41 20.02 -17.50 -6.39
C LEU A 41 20.62 -18.24 -5.19
N ASP A 42 21.59 -17.63 -4.50
CA ASP A 42 22.27 -18.25 -3.35
C ASP A 42 21.25 -18.66 -2.26
N LYS A 43 20.19 -17.87 -2.05
CA LYS A 43 19.11 -18.20 -1.10
C LYS A 43 18.13 -19.26 -1.61
N LEU A 44 17.83 -19.28 -2.92
CA LEU A 44 17.00 -20.32 -3.54
C LEU A 44 17.67 -21.71 -3.45
N ILE A 45 18.98 -21.75 -3.67
CA ILE A 45 19.84 -22.94 -3.55
C ILE A 45 19.88 -23.42 -2.09
N GLU A 46 20.03 -22.50 -1.12
CA GLU A 46 19.97 -22.83 0.31
C GLU A 46 18.63 -23.50 0.71
N ARG A 47 17.53 -23.18 0.01
CA ARG A 47 16.22 -23.83 0.20
C ARG A 47 15.98 -25.07 -0.68
N GLY A 48 17.02 -25.56 -1.36
CA GLY A 48 16.97 -26.80 -2.13
C GLY A 48 16.37 -26.67 -3.54
N ASN A 49 16.18 -25.45 -4.07
CA ASN A 49 15.76 -25.26 -5.46
C ASN A 49 16.92 -25.58 -6.42
N ASP A 50 16.62 -26.27 -7.51
CA ASP A 50 17.58 -26.56 -8.59
C ASP A 50 17.63 -25.36 -9.55
N VAL A 51 18.79 -24.73 -9.67
CA VAL A 51 18.99 -23.48 -10.40
C VAL A 51 19.88 -23.72 -11.61
N THR A 52 19.37 -23.39 -12.80
CA THR A 52 20.14 -23.38 -14.05
C THR A 52 20.27 -21.95 -14.58
N VAL A 53 21.50 -21.45 -14.67
CA VAL A 53 21.82 -20.14 -15.26
C VAL A 53 22.14 -20.31 -16.74
N VAL A 54 21.39 -19.63 -17.61
CA VAL A 54 21.68 -19.58 -19.04
C VAL A 54 22.55 -18.35 -19.31
N THR A 55 23.70 -18.55 -19.95
CA THR A 55 24.67 -17.49 -20.25
C THR A 55 25.33 -17.76 -21.61
N HIS A 56 26.30 -16.94 -22.01
CA HIS A 56 26.99 -17.05 -23.29
C HIS A 56 28.52 -17.12 -23.13
N SER A 57 29.20 -17.71 -24.12
CA SER A 57 30.66 -17.95 -24.09
C SER A 57 31.50 -16.68 -23.88
N ALA A 58 30.97 -15.51 -24.24
CA ALA A 58 31.58 -14.21 -24.03
C ALA A 58 31.39 -13.60 -22.61
N THR A 59 30.68 -14.23 -21.67
CA THR A 59 30.24 -13.56 -20.42
C THR A 59 31.42 -12.99 -19.60
N PRO A 60 31.41 -11.67 -19.28
CA PRO A 60 32.34 -11.13 -18.30
C PRO A 60 32.07 -11.59 -16.87
N SER A 61 30.81 -11.82 -16.47
CA SER A 61 30.40 -11.78 -15.06
C SER A 61 29.96 -13.11 -14.44
N VAL A 62 29.37 -14.02 -15.21
CA VAL A 62 28.90 -15.31 -14.67
C VAL A 62 30.08 -16.25 -14.46
N ASN A 63 30.15 -16.91 -13.29
CA ASN A 63 31.16 -17.93 -13.06
C ASN A 63 30.70 -19.26 -13.68
N ILE A 64 31.41 -19.68 -14.72
CA ILE A 64 31.15 -20.94 -15.45
C ILE A 64 31.82 -22.17 -14.80
N SER A 65 32.50 -22.00 -13.66
CA SER A 65 33.14 -23.12 -12.93
C SER A 65 32.09 -24.01 -12.26
N PRO A 66 32.23 -25.36 -12.31
CA PRO A 66 31.35 -26.30 -11.60
C PRO A 66 31.28 -26.09 -10.08
N ALA A 67 32.26 -25.40 -9.49
CA ALA A 67 32.29 -25.10 -8.06
C ALA A 67 31.30 -23.99 -7.61
N SER A 68 30.46 -23.47 -8.51
CA SER A 68 29.64 -22.27 -8.26
C SER A 68 28.31 -22.52 -7.54
N GLY A 69 27.90 -23.78 -7.36
CA GLY A 69 26.68 -24.17 -6.63
C GLY A 69 25.38 -24.12 -7.44
N TYR A 70 25.44 -23.83 -8.74
CA TYR A 70 24.31 -23.83 -9.67
C TYR A 70 24.73 -24.45 -11.01
N ASN A 71 23.76 -24.93 -11.78
CA ASN A 71 23.96 -25.45 -13.14
C ASN A 71 24.16 -24.29 -14.12
N VAL A 72 24.95 -24.49 -15.18
CA VAL A 72 25.24 -23.45 -16.19
C VAL A 72 25.09 -24.01 -17.60
N GLU A 73 24.32 -23.30 -18.43
CA GLU A 73 24.17 -23.58 -19.87
C GLU A 73 24.81 -22.44 -20.68
N VAL A 74 25.78 -22.75 -21.54
CA VAL A 74 26.61 -21.75 -22.23
C VAL A 74 26.33 -21.75 -23.73
N LEU A 75 25.63 -20.71 -24.20
CA LEU A 75 25.39 -20.44 -25.62
C LEU A 75 26.69 -20.00 -26.32
N GLN A 76 26.98 -20.56 -27.49
CA GLN A 76 28.19 -20.21 -28.25
C GLN A 76 27.91 -19.01 -29.15
N VAL A 77 28.46 -17.86 -28.80
CA VAL A 77 28.23 -16.60 -29.50
C VAL A 77 29.42 -16.20 -30.38
N PRO A 78 29.21 -15.46 -31.48
CA PRO A 78 30.27 -15.11 -32.44
C PRO A 78 31.19 -13.97 -31.97
N HIS A 79 30.86 -13.30 -30.86
CA HIS A 79 31.65 -12.23 -30.25
C HIS A 79 32.40 -12.75 -29.03
N THR A 80 33.45 -12.04 -28.61
CA THR A 80 34.34 -12.41 -27.51
C THR A 80 34.01 -11.67 -26.21
N LYS A 81 34.58 -12.16 -25.10
CA LYS A 81 34.56 -11.46 -23.80
C LYS A 81 35.24 -10.09 -23.83
N GLN A 82 36.14 -9.86 -24.79
CA GLN A 82 36.77 -8.55 -24.95
C GLN A 82 35.84 -7.59 -25.70
N ASP A 83 35.13 -8.02 -26.75
CA ASP A 83 34.19 -7.15 -27.48
C ASP A 83 33.08 -6.58 -26.59
N ILE A 84 32.60 -7.35 -25.60
CA ILE A 84 31.62 -6.87 -24.61
C ILE A 84 32.23 -5.82 -23.67
N LYS A 85 33.49 -6.00 -23.25
CA LYS A 85 34.21 -5.02 -22.43
C LYS A 85 34.52 -3.77 -23.23
N ASP A 86 35.03 -3.89 -24.44
CA ASP A 86 35.39 -2.77 -25.31
C ASP A 86 34.15 -1.93 -25.64
N ASN A 87 32.98 -2.55 -25.87
CA ASN A 87 31.72 -1.83 -26.04
C ASN A 87 31.26 -1.12 -24.76
N LEU A 88 31.43 -1.74 -23.58
CA LEU A 88 31.17 -1.07 -22.29
C LEU A 88 32.15 0.09 -22.06
N GLU A 89 33.44 -0.09 -22.30
CA GLU A 89 34.48 0.93 -22.14
C GLU A 89 34.29 2.09 -23.13
N ALA A 90 33.90 1.81 -24.38
CA ALA A 90 33.53 2.83 -25.36
C ALA A 90 32.28 3.63 -24.92
N MET A 91 31.24 2.96 -24.41
CA MET A 91 30.06 3.61 -23.87
C MET A 91 30.37 4.46 -22.63
N LEU A 92 31.18 3.94 -21.70
CA LEU A 92 31.63 4.66 -20.51
C LEU A 92 32.46 5.89 -20.89
N LYS A 93 33.49 5.72 -21.73
CA LYS A 93 34.33 6.82 -22.26
C LYS A 93 33.49 7.89 -22.93
N TYR A 94 32.52 7.49 -23.74
CA TYR A 94 31.63 8.42 -24.41
C TYR A 94 30.79 9.23 -23.39
N TRP A 95 30.12 8.54 -22.46
CA TRP A 95 29.32 9.17 -21.41
C TRP A 95 30.14 10.05 -20.44
N THR A 96 31.40 9.72 -20.15
CA THR A 96 32.22 10.46 -19.18
C THR A 96 33.01 11.63 -19.80
N HIS A 97 33.31 11.61 -21.10
CA HIS A 97 34.26 12.56 -21.70
C HIS A 97 33.77 13.27 -22.97
N GLU A 98 32.88 12.67 -23.77
CA GLU A 98 32.60 13.13 -25.14
C GLU A 98 31.14 13.62 -25.31
N MET A 99 30.19 13.02 -24.59
CA MET A 99 28.75 13.33 -24.70
C MET A 99 28.41 14.80 -24.40
N THR A 100 29.16 15.48 -23.52
CA THR A 100 28.92 16.89 -23.17
C THR A 100 29.45 17.89 -24.19
N THR A 101 30.29 17.44 -25.13
CA THR A 101 30.90 18.30 -26.18
C THR A 101 30.25 18.16 -27.55
N ASP A 102 29.52 17.07 -27.79
CA ASP A 102 28.85 16.80 -29.06
C ASP A 102 27.60 17.68 -29.28
N THR A 103 27.31 17.99 -30.56
CA THR A 103 25.99 18.48 -30.93
C THR A 103 24.94 17.37 -30.78
N ILE A 104 23.66 17.73 -30.60
CA ILE A 104 22.55 16.77 -30.45
C ILE A 104 22.54 15.72 -31.57
N LEU A 105 22.89 16.11 -32.81
CA LEU A 105 22.94 15.19 -33.95
C LEU A 105 24.12 14.21 -33.84
N GLN A 106 25.32 14.68 -33.51
CA GLN A 106 26.50 13.83 -33.30
C GLN A 106 26.28 12.87 -32.14
N ALA A 107 25.73 13.36 -31.02
CA ALA A 107 25.41 12.53 -29.87
C ALA A 107 24.34 11.48 -30.20
N SER A 108 23.30 11.84 -30.96
CA SER A 108 22.29 10.89 -31.44
C SER A 108 22.90 9.82 -32.35
N GLN A 109 23.84 10.19 -33.21
CA GLN A 109 24.55 9.25 -34.08
C GLN A 109 25.45 8.30 -33.27
N LYS A 110 26.22 8.83 -32.31
CA LYS A 110 27.16 8.03 -31.50
C LYS A 110 26.45 7.10 -30.52
N LEU A 111 25.39 7.57 -29.86
CA LEU A 111 24.54 6.73 -29.02
C LEU A 111 23.82 5.65 -29.85
N LYS A 112 23.42 5.95 -31.10
CA LYS A 112 22.87 4.94 -32.01
C LYS A 112 23.90 3.86 -32.34
N GLU A 113 25.13 4.23 -32.70
CA GLU A 113 26.21 3.27 -33.02
C GLU A 113 26.53 2.32 -31.85
N LEU A 114 26.64 2.86 -30.63
CA LEU A 114 26.86 2.07 -29.41
C LEU A 114 25.65 1.16 -29.10
N SER A 115 24.44 1.67 -29.24
CA SER A 115 23.19 0.92 -29.04
C SER A 115 22.99 -0.18 -30.08
N ASP A 116 23.31 0.09 -31.35
CA ASP A 116 23.29 -0.89 -32.44
C ASP A 116 24.24 -2.05 -32.13
N THR A 117 25.46 -1.76 -31.68
CA THR A 117 26.47 -2.76 -31.34
C THR A 117 26.00 -3.64 -30.17
N ALA A 118 25.54 -3.04 -29.07
CA ALA A 118 24.98 -3.77 -27.94
C ALA A 118 23.74 -4.61 -28.32
N THR A 119 22.84 -4.05 -29.13
CA THR A 119 21.64 -4.73 -29.63
C THR A 119 22.00 -5.91 -30.53
N ASN A 120 23.01 -5.78 -31.38
CA ASN A 120 23.47 -6.86 -32.26
C ASN A 120 24.11 -8.02 -31.48
N HIS A 121 24.89 -7.74 -30.42
CA HIS A 121 25.41 -8.79 -29.54
C HIS A 121 24.28 -9.54 -28.80
N ASN A 122 23.33 -8.81 -28.23
CA ASN A 122 22.15 -9.36 -27.56
C ASN A 122 21.30 -10.20 -28.53
N LEU A 123 20.99 -9.68 -29.72
CA LEU A 123 20.24 -10.36 -30.76
C LEU A 123 20.98 -11.59 -31.32
N ALA A 124 22.31 -11.58 -31.39
CA ALA A 124 23.11 -12.76 -31.74
C ALA A 124 22.96 -13.87 -30.68
N THR A 125 23.01 -13.51 -29.40
CA THR A 125 22.76 -14.46 -28.29
C THR A 125 21.34 -15.01 -28.32
N CYS A 126 20.32 -14.17 -28.56
CA CYS A 126 18.94 -14.65 -28.72
C CYS A 126 18.78 -15.56 -29.95
N ARG A 127 19.43 -15.24 -31.07
CA ARG A 127 19.41 -16.10 -32.28
C ARG A 127 20.00 -17.48 -32.00
N GLU A 128 21.08 -17.56 -31.23
CA GLU A 128 21.65 -18.85 -30.82
C GLU A 128 20.74 -19.60 -29.85
N LEU A 129 20.15 -18.91 -28.86
CA LEU A 129 19.15 -19.53 -27.96
C LEU A 129 18.01 -20.21 -28.74
N PHE A 130 17.43 -19.50 -29.71
CA PHE A 130 16.28 -20.00 -30.48
C PHE A 130 16.66 -20.83 -31.73
N SER A 131 17.94 -20.93 -32.10
CA SER A 131 18.42 -21.92 -33.08
C SER A 131 18.50 -23.33 -32.45
N ARG A 132 18.81 -23.39 -31.16
CA ARG A 132 18.96 -24.61 -30.35
C ARG A 132 17.63 -25.22 -29.95
N VAL A 133 16.87 -25.70 -30.95
CA VAL A 133 15.61 -26.43 -30.75
C VAL A 133 15.80 -27.66 -29.85
N ASP A 134 16.97 -28.31 -29.93
CA ASP A 134 17.36 -29.41 -29.04
C ASP A 134 17.40 -28.99 -27.56
N LEU A 135 17.90 -27.79 -27.26
CA LEU A 135 17.99 -27.23 -25.91
C LEU A 135 16.63 -26.80 -25.39
N LEU A 136 15.79 -26.19 -26.23
CA LEU A 136 14.42 -25.83 -25.87
C LEU A 136 13.56 -27.08 -25.61
N GLU A 137 13.69 -28.13 -26.43
CA GLU A 137 13.02 -29.42 -26.20
C GLU A 137 13.58 -30.17 -24.99
N LYS A 138 14.88 -30.05 -24.69
CA LYS A 138 15.48 -30.52 -23.44
C LYS A 138 14.81 -29.84 -22.23
N TRP A 139 14.75 -28.51 -22.20
CA TRP A 139 14.15 -27.79 -21.07
C TRP A 139 12.64 -28.02 -20.91
N LYS A 140 11.88 -28.19 -22.01
CA LYS A 140 10.48 -28.64 -21.96
C LYS A 140 10.35 -30.03 -21.32
N LYS A 141 11.24 -30.98 -21.64
CA LYS A 141 11.26 -32.33 -21.05
C LYS A 141 11.71 -32.32 -19.60
N GLU A 142 12.64 -31.45 -19.23
CA GLU A 142 13.13 -31.25 -17.86
C GLU A 142 12.14 -30.53 -16.94
N LYS A 143 11.13 -29.84 -17.49
CA LYS A 143 10.03 -29.20 -16.75
C LYS A 143 10.51 -28.20 -15.69
N PHE A 144 11.12 -27.11 -16.14
CA PHE A 144 11.33 -25.93 -15.30
C PHE A 144 9.99 -25.34 -14.81
N ASP A 145 9.99 -24.73 -13.62
CA ASP A 145 8.80 -24.19 -12.95
C ASP A 145 8.62 -22.67 -13.13
N ALA A 146 9.70 -21.93 -13.37
CA ALA A 146 9.70 -20.48 -13.61
C ALA A 146 10.97 -20.00 -14.32
N VAL A 147 10.89 -18.82 -14.92
CA VAL A 147 12.04 -18.05 -15.44
C VAL A 147 12.23 -16.79 -14.60
N LEU A 148 13.44 -16.62 -14.04
CA LEU A 148 13.89 -15.38 -13.41
C LEU A 148 14.80 -14.62 -14.40
N ALA A 149 14.36 -13.46 -14.87
CA ALA A 149 15.09 -12.67 -15.87
C ALA A 149 15.40 -11.24 -15.40
N ASP A 150 16.50 -10.69 -15.90
CA ASP A 150 16.82 -9.26 -15.81
C ASP A 150 16.63 -8.63 -17.20
N PRO A 151 15.69 -7.67 -17.38
CA PRO A 151 15.38 -7.12 -18.69
C PRO A 151 16.44 -6.15 -19.23
N GLY A 152 17.56 -5.95 -18.50
CA GLY A 152 18.79 -5.40 -19.07
C GLY A 152 19.44 -6.32 -20.12
N PHE A 153 18.98 -7.56 -20.27
CA PHE A 153 19.29 -8.43 -21.40
C PHE A 153 17.97 -9.03 -21.93
N MET A 154 17.74 -8.93 -23.25
CA MET A 154 16.41 -9.20 -23.83
C MET A 154 16.19 -10.71 -24.00
N CYS A 155 14.98 -11.11 -24.40
CA CYS A 155 14.59 -12.49 -24.73
C CYS A 155 14.32 -13.41 -23.53
N GLY A 156 14.48 -12.95 -22.28
CA GLY A 156 14.12 -13.73 -21.09
C GLY A 156 12.61 -13.92 -20.96
N GLU A 157 11.84 -12.88 -21.30
CA GLU A 157 10.39 -12.92 -21.44
C GLU A 157 9.91 -13.78 -22.62
N LEU A 158 10.59 -13.72 -23.77
CA LEU A 158 10.29 -14.56 -24.94
C LEU A 158 10.62 -16.04 -24.66
N LEU A 159 11.69 -16.33 -23.92
CA LEU A 159 12.06 -17.67 -23.47
C LEU A 159 10.98 -18.23 -22.52
N ALA A 160 10.56 -17.44 -21.53
CA ALA A 160 9.45 -17.81 -20.65
C ALA A 160 8.16 -18.10 -21.45
N GLN A 161 7.83 -17.26 -22.44
CA GLN A 161 6.66 -17.45 -23.29
C GLN A 161 6.76 -18.71 -24.18
N LYS A 162 7.91 -18.98 -24.81
CA LYS A 162 8.12 -20.15 -25.69
C LYS A 162 8.15 -21.48 -24.91
N LEU A 163 8.54 -21.45 -23.64
CA LEU A 163 8.48 -22.59 -22.72
C LEU A 163 7.13 -22.70 -21.97
N GLY A 164 6.28 -21.67 -22.01
CA GLY A 164 5.00 -21.63 -21.29
C GLY A 164 5.14 -21.42 -19.78
N LEU A 165 6.22 -20.79 -19.33
CA LEU A 165 6.60 -20.65 -17.93
C LEU A 165 6.21 -19.29 -17.33
N PRO A 166 5.94 -19.23 -16.01
CA PRO A 166 5.86 -17.97 -15.29
C PRO A 166 7.16 -17.17 -15.39
N LEU A 167 7.04 -15.88 -15.68
CA LEU A 167 8.16 -14.92 -15.72
C LEU A 167 8.21 -14.09 -14.44
N ILE A 168 9.39 -13.99 -13.87
CA ILE A 168 9.75 -13.13 -12.74
C ILE A 168 10.83 -12.17 -13.22
N LEU A 169 10.63 -10.86 -13.07
CA LEU A 169 11.60 -9.83 -13.48
C LEU A 169 12.31 -9.24 -12.26
N SER A 170 13.63 -9.10 -12.36
CA SER A 170 14.45 -8.29 -11.46
C SER A 170 15.02 -7.11 -12.25
N LEU A 171 14.57 -5.89 -11.96
CA LEU A 171 14.98 -4.68 -12.66
C LEU A 171 15.31 -3.58 -11.66
N ARG A 172 16.40 -2.85 -11.91
CA ARG A 172 16.84 -1.72 -11.09
C ARG A 172 16.19 -0.39 -11.52
N TYR A 173 16.26 -0.06 -12.80
CA TYR A 173 15.57 1.08 -13.44
C TYR A 173 15.69 1.01 -14.96
N SER A 174 14.97 1.87 -15.69
CA SER A 174 15.28 2.23 -17.09
C SER A 174 15.29 3.74 -17.32
N PHE A 175 15.95 4.20 -18.38
CA PHE A 175 15.94 5.62 -18.77
C PHE A 175 14.51 6.10 -19.01
N GLY A 176 14.17 7.30 -18.56
CA GLY A 176 12.79 7.82 -18.63
C GLY A 176 11.75 7.00 -17.86
N HIS A 177 12.16 6.09 -16.97
CA HIS A 177 11.31 5.09 -16.32
C HIS A 177 10.48 4.27 -17.31
N THR A 178 10.97 4.07 -18.53
CA THR A 178 10.14 3.60 -19.65
C THR A 178 9.63 2.16 -19.46
N LEU A 179 10.46 1.21 -19.01
CA LEU A 179 10.01 -0.14 -18.65
C LEU A 179 9.07 -0.12 -17.42
N GLU A 180 9.45 0.60 -16.37
CA GLU A 180 8.66 0.72 -15.14
C GLU A 180 7.26 1.28 -15.42
N ARG A 181 7.15 2.32 -16.24
CA ARG A 181 5.90 3.02 -16.55
C ARG A 181 5.07 2.34 -17.63
N LEU A 182 5.68 1.92 -18.75
CA LEU A 182 4.93 1.33 -19.86
C LEU A 182 4.62 -0.15 -19.63
N CYS A 183 5.59 -0.93 -19.15
CA CYS A 183 5.41 -2.37 -18.92
C CYS A 183 4.94 -2.66 -17.49
N GLY A 184 5.50 -1.97 -16.48
CA GLY A 184 5.14 -2.13 -15.06
C GLY A 184 3.95 -1.28 -14.60
N GLN A 185 3.41 -0.40 -15.46
CA GLN A 185 2.32 0.54 -15.13
C GLN A 185 2.61 1.44 -13.91
N ILE A 186 3.88 1.66 -13.58
CA ILE A 186 4.29 2.52 -12.48
C ILE A 186 4.01 3.98 -12.86
N PRO A 187 3.20 4.71 -12.06
CA PRO A 187 2.95 6.13 -12.29
C PRO A 187 4.23 6.92 -12.06
N ALA A 188 4.89 7.28 -13.15
CA ALA A 188 5.87 8.36 -13.18
C ALA A 188 5.26 9.50 -13.99
N PRO A 189 4.39 10.34 -13.38
CA PRO A 189 3.86 11.47 -14.12
C PRO A 189 5.06 12.28 -14.57
N PRO A 190 5.25 12.49 -15.90
CA PRO A 190 6.30 13.36 -16.38
C PRO A 190 6.06 14.77 -15.86
N SER A 191 4.88 14.98 -15.23
CA SER A 191 4.28 16.08 -14.48
C SER A 191 4.59 16.17 -12.96
N TYR A 192 5.24 15.21 -12.30
CA TYR A 192 5.93 15.45 -11.01
C TYR A 192 7.16 14.57 -10.71
N VAL A 193 7.54 13.67 -11.63
CA VAL A 193 8.72 12.79 -11.55
C VAL A 193 9.72 13.10 -12.68
N PRO A 194 10.99 13.42 -12.39
CA PRO A 194 11.99 13.67 -13.44
C PRO A 194 12.33 12.37 -14.15
N ALA A 195 12.63 12.43 -15.45
CA ALA A 195 13.08 11.27 -16.18
C ALA A 195 14.47 10.83 -15.68
N ILE A 196 14.65 9.54 -15.41
CA ILE A 196 16.00 8.98 -15.21
C ILE A 196 16.86 9.29 -16.43
N GLY A 197 18.04 9.88 -16.17
CA GLY A 197 18.98 10.36 -17.18
C GLY A 197 18.81 11.82 -17.61
N SER A 198 17.78 12.54 -17.13
CA SER A 198 17.55 13.94 -17.53
C SER A 198 18.37 14.97 -16.73
N GLU A 199 19.08 14.56 -15.67
CA GLU A 199 19.71 15.43 -14.65
C GLU A 199 18.75 16.48 -14.09
N LYS A 200 17.46 16.17 -14.11
CA LYS A 200 16.46 16.95 -13.41
C LYS A 200 16.26 16.24 -12.09
N THR A 201 16.47 16.98 -11.03
CA THR A 201 15.81 16.65 -9.78
C THR A 201 14.34 17.00 -9.99
N ASP A 202 13.41 16.52 -9.18
CA ASP A 202 12.18 17.30 -9.09
C ASP A 202 12.54 18.67 -8.46
N LYS A 203 12.36 19.75 -9.23
CA LYS A 203 12.35 21.21 -8.90
C LYS A 203 12.53 22.01 -10.19
N MET A 204 11.44 22.33 -10.90
CA MET A 204 11.60 22.88 -12.26
C MET A 204 10.70 24.06 -12.64
N ASP A 205 11.35 25.05 -13.26
CA ASP A 205 10.70 26.14 -13.99
C ASP A 205 10.07 25.65 -15.30
N PHE A 206 9.19 26.45 -15.93
CA PHE A 206 8.52 26.05 -17.18
C PHE A 206 9.43 25.52 -18.31
N MET A 207 10.64 26.06 -18.48
CA MET A 207 11.56 25.67 -19.56
C MET A 207 12.27 24.36 -19.27
N GLN A 208 12.76 24.19 -18.05
CA GLN A 208 13.25 22.90 -17.59
C GLN A 208 12.12 21.85 -17.67
N ARG A 209 10.89 22.25 -17.30
CA ARG A 209 9.71 21.40 -17.37
C ARG A 209 9.42 20.89 -18.78
N LEU A 210 9.40 21.80 -19.75
CA LEU A 210 9.25 21.46 -21.17
C LEU A 210 10.31 20.44 -21.63
N ARG A 211 11.58 20.63 -21.24
CA ARG A 211 12.68 19.71 -21.58
C ARG A 211 12.49 18.30 -21.01
N ASN A 212 11.93 18.14 -19.82
CA ASN A 212 11.68 16.81 -19.23
C ASN A 212 10.56 16.06 -19.96
N ILE A 213 9.47 16.73 -20.39
CA ILE A 213 8.48 16.10 -21.29
C ILE A 213 9.13 15.65 -22.59
N ILE A 214 9.95 16.52 -23.20
CA ILE A 214 10.63 16.19 -24.46
C ILE A 214 11.56 14.98 -24.27
N PHE A 215 12.26 14.89 -23.13
CA PHE A 215 13.08 13.73 -22.81
C PHE A 215 12.25 12.45 -22.59
N TYR A 216 11.16 12.50 -21.83
CA TYR A 216 10.21 11.38 -21.69
C TYR A 216 9.69 10.90 -23.05
N GLY A 217 9.22 11.83 -23.90
CA GLY A 217 8.74 11.53 -25.24
C GLY A 217 9.83 10.95 -26.14
N ALA A 218 11.06 11.45 -26.05
CA ALA A 218 12.20 10.90 -26.79
C ALA A 218 12.55 9.46 -26.34
N GLN A 219 12.56 9.18 -25.03
CA GLN A 219 12.79 7.82 -24.52
C GLN A 219 11.66 6.87 -24.91
N ASP A 220 10.40 7.33 -24.88
CA ASP A 220 9.25 6.53 -25.34
C ASP A 220 9.33 6.26 -26.85
N ILE A 221 9.67 7.25 -27.67
CA ILE A 221 9.90 7.06 -29.11
C ILE A 221 11.01 6.05 -29.36
N LEU A 222 12.15 6.16 -28.68
CA LEU A 222 13.25 5.18 -28.77
C LEU A 222 12.79 3.78 -28.37
N PHE A 223 11.98 3.67 -27.32
CA PHE A 223 11.44 2.40 -26.82
C PHE A 223 10.32 1.79 -27.70
N TYR A 224 9.62 2.56 -28.53
CA TYR A 224 8.72 1.99 -29.54
C TYR A 224 9.48 1.64 -30.83
N LEU A 225 10.36 2.53 -31.30
CA LEU A 225 11.08 2.34 -32.57
C LEU A 225 12.13 1.23 -32.49
N GLY A 226 12.88 1.12 -31.38
CA GLY A 226 13.89 0.07 -31.19
C GLY A 226 13.31 -1.33 -31.34
N PRO A 227 12.30 -1.72 -30.54
CA PRO A 227 11.56 -2.96 -30.73
C PRO A 227 10.96 -3.11 -32.12
N THR A 228 10.26 -2.11 -32.65
CA THR A 228 9.63 -2.18 -33.98
C THR A 228 10.62 -2.54 -35.09
N PHE A 229 11.84 -2.00 -35.07
CA PHE A 229 12.84 -2.25 -36.12
C PHE A 229 13.77 -3.44 -35.85
N TYR A 230 14.18 -3.69 -34.60
CA TYR A 230 15.20 -4.69 -34.28
C TYR A 230 14.61 -6.00 -33.72
N TRP A 231 13.48 -5.93 -33.00
CA TRP A 231 12.95 -7.05 -32.20
C TRP A 231 11.62 -7.62 -32.72
N ASP A 232 10.65 -6.80 -33.12
CA ASP A 232 9.35 -7.24 -33.68
C ASP A 232 9.49 -8.27 -34.83
N PRO A 233 10.39 -8.10 -35.82
CA PRO A 233 10.60 -9.10 -36.87
C PRO A 233 11.16 -10.42 -36.33
N PHE A 234 12.00 -10.36 -35.29
CA PHE A 234 12.58 -11.52 -34.65
C PHE A 234 11.56 -12.27 -33.79
N TYR A 235 10.78 -11.56 -32.97
CA TYR A 235 9.75 -12.12 -32.10
C TYR A 235 8.63 -12.76 -32.92
N SER A 236 8.18 -12.09 -33.99
CA SER A 236 7.19 -12.64 -34.93
C SER A 236 7.67 -13.95 -35.55
N LYS A 237 8.95 -14.03 -35.93
CA LYS A 237 9.58 -15.24 -36.50
C LYS A 237 9.69 -16.37 -35.46
N VAL A 238 10.12 -16.08 -34.24
CA VAL A 238 10.27 -17.07 -33.15
C VAL A 238 8.92 -17.60 -32.67
N MET A 239 7.86 -16.78 -32.71
CA MET A 239 6.52 -17.15 -32.26
C MET A 239 5.62 -17.74 -33.36
N GLU A 240 6.11 -17.87 -34.59
CA GLU A 240 5.35 -18.43 -35.74
C GLU A 240 4.01 -17.71 -36.01
N LEU A 241 3.96 -16.42 -35.68
CA LEU A 241 2.75 -15.60 -35.86
C LEU A 241 2.60 -15.15 -37.32
N VAL A 242 1.40 -15.35 -37.87
CA VAL A 242 1.00 -14.78 -39.17
C VAL A 242 1.10 -13.24 -39.10
N PRO A 243 1.63 -12.54 -40.11
CA PRO A 243 1.83 -11.09 -40.07
C PRO A 243 0.50 -10.30 -40.21
N ARG A 244 -0.32 -10.33 -39.15
CA ARG A 244 -1.38 -9.37 -38.86
C ARG A 244 -1.44 -9.11 -37.36
N VAL A 245 -1.51 -7.82 -37.02
CA VAL A 245 -1.46 -7.22 -35.67
C VAL A 245 -0.05 -7.16 -35.08
N SER A 246 0.58 -5.97 -35.21
CA SER A 246 1.77 -5.58 -34.43
C SER A 246 1.46 -5.63 -32.93
N SER A 247 2.30 -6.36 -32.19
CA SER A 247 2.15 -6.61 -30.76
C SER A 247 2.87 -5.58 -29.88
N MET A 248 2.87 -4.31 -30.27
CA MET A 248 3.42 -3.23 -29.44
C MET A 248 2.62 -1.93 -29.60
N ARG A 249 1.47 -1.85 -28.92
CA ARG A 249 0.67 -0.61 -28.81
C ARG A 249 0.43 -0.25 -27.36
N CYS A 250 1.15 0.77 -26.89
CA CYS A 250 0.73 1.67 -25.82
C CYS A 250 0.73 3.09 -26.41
N LEU A 251 -0.27 3.91 -26.08
CA LEU A 251 -0.52 5.20 -26.74
C LEU A 251 -0.63 6.35 -25.73
N VAL A 252 0.31 7.30 -25.82
CA VAL A 252 0.11 8.77 -25.91
C VAL A 252 -0.78 9.45 -24.83
N GLU A 253 -0.21 10.07 -23.77
CA GLU A 253 0.21 11.50 -23.62
C GLU A 253 -0.85 12.38 -22.85
N PRO A 254 -0.62 13.68 -22.48
CA PRO A 254 0.28 14.10 -21.38
C PRO A 254 -0.26 15.27 -20.50
N ARG A 255 0.40 15.61 -19.36
CA ARG A 255 0.80 17.01 -18.96
C ARG A 255 1.40 17.19 -17.55
N ALA A 256 2.68 17.62 -17.54
CA ALA A 256 3.33 18.73 -16.82
C ALA A 256 2.87 19.34 -15.46
N LEU A 257 3.76 19.83 -14.56
CA LEU A 257 5.17 19.48 -14.20
C LEU A 257 5.67 20.09 -12.83
N LEU A 258 6.28 19.24 -11.95
CA LEU A 258 7.55 19.24 -11.14
C LEU A 258 7.98 20.39 -10.15
N LEU A 259 8.88 20.15 -9.12
CA LEU A 259 8.70 19.79 -7.65
C LEU A 259 9.92 20.15 -6.67
N LEU A 260 10.69 19.27 -5.92
CA LEU A 260 11.82 19.63 -4.95
C LEU A 260 12.89 18.54 -4.42
N PHE A 261 14.24 18.69 -4.62
CA PHE A 261 15.39 17.89 -4.02
C PHE A 261 16.34 18.61 -3.00
N ILE A 262 17.18 17.82 -2.28
CA ILE A 262 18.26 18.24 -1.34
C ILE A 262 19.58 17.44 -1.53
N SER A 263 20.72 18.05 -1.20
CA SER A 263 22.09 17.50 -1.26
C SER A 263 22.55 16.73 -0.01
N VAL A 264 23.48 15.77 -0.18
CA VAL A 264 24.08 15.00 0.93
C VAL A 264 25.09 15.87 1.68
N ASN A 265 24.84 16.07 2.98
CA ASN A 265 25.78 16.67 3.94
C ASN A 265 26.05 15.67 5.07
N VAL A 266 27.32 15.50 5.44
CA VAL A 266 27.71 14.77 6.65
C VAL A 266 27.27 15.60 7.86
N ARG A 267 26.16 15.23 8.51
CA ARG A 267 25.64 15.94 9.67
C ARG A 267 26.16 15.33 10.97
N PHE A 268 26.86 16.14 11.76
CA PHE A 268 26.88 15.95 13.21
C PHE A 268 25.44 16.05 13.71
N SER A 269 24.96 15.02 14.43
CA SER A 269 23.58 15.02 14.95
C SER A 269 23.44 16.02 16.11
N ARG A 270 22.96 17.23 15.79
CA ARG A 270 22.26 18.08 16.76
C ARG A 270 20.80 17.64 16.78
N GLY A 271 20.33 17.13 17.91
CA GLY A 271 18.91 16.81 18.09
C GLY A 271 18.05 18.07 17.98
N GLY A 272 16.92 17.96 17.31
CA GLY A 272 15.95 19.06 17.15
C GLY A 272 14.94 19.12 18.30
N ASN A 273 14.40 20.31 18.56
CA ASN A 273 13.27 20.49 19.49
C ASN A 273 11.94 20.35 18.74
N VAL A 274 11.06 19.42 19.15
CA VAL A 274 9.84 19.01 18.44
C VAL A 274 8.60 19.26 19.30
N LEU A 275 7.62 19.97 18.74
CA LEU A 275 6.29 20.15 19.33
C LEU A 275 5.36 19.04 18.83
N VAL A 276 4.59 18.41 19.72
CA VAL A 276 3.71 17.28 19.38
C VAL A 276 2.26 17.57 19.78
N LEU A 277 1.31 17.35 18.87
CA LEU A 277 -0.13 17.40 19.14
C LEU A 277 -0.77 16.03 18.85
N PRO A 278 -1.00 15.19 19.87
CA PRO A 278 -1.44 13.82 19.66
C PRO A 278 -2.96 13.65 19.53
N GLY A 279 -3.37 12.61 18.82
CA GLY A 279 -4.73 12.07 18.91
C GLY A 279 -4.90 11.12 20.09
N GLU A 280 -6.14 10.82 20.46
CA GLU A 280 -6.49 10.02 21.64
C GLU A 280 -6.38 8.48 21.43
N TYR A 281 -6.34 7.74 22.54
CA TYR A 281 -6.32 6.27 22.61
C TYR A 281 -5.23 5.62 21.75
N SER A 282 -5.61 4.87 20.70
CA SER A 282 -4.68 4.16 19.83
C SER A 282 -3.81 5.10 18.99
N HIS A 283 -4.24 6.35 18.77
CA HIS A 283 -3.46 7.37 18.06
C HIS A 283 -2.26 7.80 18.92
N TRP A 284 -2.49 8.08 20.20
CA TRP A 284 -1.42 8.36 21.17
C TRP A 284 -0.40 7.22 21.26
N HIS A 285 -0.87 5.97 21.38
CA HIS A 285 0.01 4.80 21.44
C HIS A 285 0.89 4.66 20.19
N ASN A 286 0.37 4.96 18.99
CA ASN A 286 1.17 4.99 17.76
C ASN A 286 2.23 6.10 17.79
N MET A 287 1.83 7.33 18.11
CA MET A 287 2.73 8.48 18.13
C MET A 287 3.83 8.33 19.19
N ARG A 288 3.51 7.80 20.39
CA ARG A 288 4.49 7.57 21.47
C ARG A 288 5.71 6.77 21.00
N ASN A 289 5.55 5.81 20.09
CA ASN A 289 6.68 5.06 19.54
C ASN A 289 7.62 5.91 18.68
N ILE A 290 7.08 6.86 17.91
CA ILE A 290 7.88 7.85 17.17
C ILE A 290 8.58 8.80 18.16
N LEU A 291 7.87 9.26 19.20
CA LEU A 291 8.42 10.14 20.23
C LEU A 291 9.59 9.48 20.99
N ASP A 292 9.43 8.22 21.38
CA ASP A 292 10.49 7.44 22.04
C ASP A 292 11.76 7.33 21.17
N GLU A 293 11.60 7.16 19.86
CA GLU A 293 12.71 7.06 18.91
C GLU A 293 13.34 8.42 18.57
N LEU A 294 12.55 9.50 18.54
CA LEU A 294 13.08 10.87 18.48
C LEU A 294 13.97 11.17 19.69
N LEU A 295 13.51 10.83 20.91
CA LEU A 295 14.30 10.96 22.13
C LEU A 295 15.59 10.13 22.11
N ASN A 296 15.53 8.88 21.62
CA ASN A 296 16.71 8.03 21.46
C ASN A 296 17.75 8.63 20.48
N ARG A 297 17.31 9.50 19.56
CA ARG A 297 18.14 10.25 18.62
C ARG A 297 18.52 11.64 19.14
N ASN A 298 18.43 11.87 20.45
CA ASN A 298 18.73 13.11 21.17
C ASN A 298 17.83 14.32 20.82
N HIS A 299 16.68 14.11 20.17
CA HIS A 299 15.69 15.20 20.01
C HIS A 299 15.07 15.56 21.36
N THR A 300 14.70 16.83 21.53
CA THR A 300 13.84 17.27 22.65
C THR A 300 12.39 17.24 22.18
N VAL A 301 11.47 16.80 23.03
CA VAL A 301 10.05 16.65 22.70
C VAL A 301 9.21 17.38 23.77
N THR A 302 8.28 18.21 23.31
CA THR A 302 7.20 18.78 24.13
C THR A 302 5.85 18.36 23.54
N VAL A 303 4.98 17.77 24.36
CA VAL A 303 3.63 17.33 23.96
C VAL A 303 2.63 18.36 24.46
N LEU A 304 1.92 19.00 23.53
CA LEU A 304 0.84 19.95 23.81
C LEU A 304 -0.48 19.19 23.94
N LEU A 305 -1.14 19.33 25.10
CA LEU A 305 -2.37 18.61 25.44
C LEU A 305 -3.46 19.55 25.91
N SER A 306 -4.71 19.19 25.61
CA SER A 306 -5.89 19.75 26.27
C SER A 306 -6.04 19.17 27.68
N SER A 307 -6.47 19.98 28.65
CA SER A 307 -6.87 19.47 29.99
C SER A 307 -8.07 18.52 29.95
N SER A 308 -8.76 18.41 28.80
CA SER A 308 -9.82 17.44 28.55
C SER A 308 -9.37 16.08 28.02
N SER A 309 -8.07 15.77 27.92
CA SER A 309 -7.61 14.49 27.33
C SER A 309 -8.07 13.26 28.14
N PRO A 310 -8.89 12.33 27.57
CA PRO A 310 -9.34 11.14 28.28
C PRO A 310 -8.32 9.99 28.34
N SER A 311 -7.29 9.96 27.49
CA SER A 311 -6.43 8.76 27.35
C SER A 311 -4.96 8.94 27.78
N ILE A 312 -4.52 10.15 28.08
CA ILE A 312 -3.11 10.46 28.38
C ILE A 312 -2.96 10.84 29.85
N ASN A 313 -2.21 10.05 30.62
CA ASN A 313 -1.96 10.33 32.03
C ASN A 313 -0.81 11.34 32.22
N ILE A 314 -1.17 12.61 32.40
CA ILE A 314 -0.24 13.74 32.58
C ILE A 314 0.57 13.64 33.89
N THR A 315 0.12 12.83 34.87
CA THR A 315 0.85 12.64 36.15
C THR A 315 2.02 11.66 36.05
N GLN A 316 2.15 10.93 34.94
CA GLN A 316 3.24 9.98 34.74
C GLN A 316 4.53 10.71 34.35
N HIS A 317 5.63 10.42 35.04
CA HIS A 317 6.94 10.97 34.71
C HIS A 317 7.46 10.34 33.41
N GLU A 318 7.62 11.15 32.38
CA GLU A 318 8.02 10.74 31.03
C GLU A 318 9.32 11.43 30.60
N ARG A 319 9.97 10.92 29.55
CA ARG A 319 11.23 11.49 29.00
C ARG A 319 11.02 12.78 28.19
N TYR A 320 9.79 13.30 28.14
CA TYR A 320 9.35 14.46 27.37
C TYR A 320 8.44 15.34 28.22
N GLU A 321 8.39 16.64 27.92
CA GLU A 321 7.59 17.60 28.69
C GLU A 321 6.14 17.62 28.21
N PHE A 322 5.18 17.63 29.13
CA PHE A 322 3.79 17.98 28.82
C PHE A 322 3.55 19.48 29.02
N LEU A 323 2.96 20.13 28.01
CA LEU A 323 2.40 21.48 28.14
C LEU A 323 0.89 21.34 28.00
N VAL A 324 0.15 21.69 29.06
CA VAL A 324 -1.31 21.60 29.08
C VAL A 324 -1.91 22.98 28.83
N PHE A 325 -2.94 23.05 28.00
CA PHE A 325 -3.80 24.22 27.86
C PHE A 325 -5.21 23.91 28.38
N GLU A 326 -5.84 24.91 29.00
CA GLU A 326 -7.16 24.73 29.60
C GLU A 326 -8.29 24.84 28.56
N THR A 327 -9.32 24.03 28.73
CA THR A 327 -10.52 24.01 27.89
C THR A 327 -11.78 23.92 28.77
N PRO A 328 -12.95 24.42 28.33
CA PRO A 328 -14.21 24.20 29.04
C PRO A 328 -14.72 22.74 29.01
N LEU A 329 -14.15 21.88 28.16
CA LEU A 329 -14.56 20.47 28.00
C LEU A 329 -13.98 19.56 29.10
N LYS A 330 -14.74 18.53 29.49
CA LYS A 330 -14.27 17.52 30.46
C LYS A 330 -13.85 16.21 29.77
N PRO A 331 -12.90 15.45 30.34
CA PRO A 331 -12.48 14.14 29.79
C PRO A 331 -13.64 13.16 29.54
N ASN A 332 -14.64 13.12 30.42
CA ASN A 332 -15.80 12.24 30.26
C ASN A 332 -16.69 12.60 29.06
N GLU A 333 -16.71 13.86 28.63
CA GLU A 333 -17.49 14.30 27.46
C GLU A 333 -16.80 13.86 26.15
N MET A 334 -15.48 13.98 26.10
CA MET A 334 -14.63 13.41 25.02
C MET A 334 -14.80 11.88 24.93
N HIS A 335 -14.81 11.20 26.09
CA HIS A 335 -15.01 9.75 26.16
C HIS A 335 -16.40 9.33 25.67
N SER A 336 -17.47 9.98 26.14
CA SER A 336 -18.85 9.64 25.76
C SER A 336 -19.12 9.76 24.26
N LEU A 337 -18.52 10.75 23.58
CA LEU A 337 -18.65 10.88 22.12
C LEU A 337 -17.87 9.79 21.36
N SER A 338 -16.77 9.30 21.94
CA SER A 338 -16.07 8.11 21.43
C SER A 338 -16.93 6.86 21.60
N GLU A 339 -17.59 6.67 22.75
CA GLU A 339 -18.52 5.55 22.97
C GLU A 339 -19.75 5.59 22.05
N GLN A 340 -20.34 6.77 21.84
CA GLN A 340 -21.47 6.94 20.90
C GLN A 340 -21.10 6.48 19.48
N LEU A 341 -19.88 6.76 19.02
CA LEU A 341 -19.37 6.26 17.73
C LEU A 341 -19.35 4.73 17.68
N ILE A 342 -18.76 4.07 18.69
CA ILE A 342 -18.68 2.60 18.78
C ILE A 342 -20.08 1.98 18.76
N ASN A 343 -20.99 2.54 19.57
CA ASN A 343 -22.34 2.02 19.77
C ASN A 343 -23.20 2.08 18.49
N ILE A 344 -22.94 3.00 17.55
CA ILE A 344 -23.61 3.02 16.24
C ILE A 344 -23.25 1.76 15.41
N TRP A 345 -21.98 1.33 15.46
CA TRP A 345 -21.51 0.17 14.70
C TRP A 345 -21.83 -1.17 15.37
N MET A 346 -21.83 -1.21 16.70
CA MET A 346 -22.06 -2.42 17.51
C MET A 346 -23.54 -2.77 17.74
N GLN A 347 -24.49 -1.96 17.27
CA GLN A 347 -25.93 -2.20 17.44
C GLN A 347 -26.41 -3.46 16.70
N HIS A 348 -26.99 -4.40 17.45
CA HIS A 348 -27.65 -5.60 16.93
C HIS A 348 -29.08 -5.75 17.50
N PRO A 349 -30.10 -6.03 16.66
CA PRO A 349 -30.05 -6.11 15.19
C PRO A 349 -29.70 -4.76 14.56
N LYS A 350 -29.01 -4.78 13.41
CA LYS A 350 -28.53 -3.55 12.75
C LYS A 350 -29.70 -2.63 12.39
N PRO A 351 -29.66 -1.32 12.74
CA PRO A 351 -30.71 -0.39 12.38
C PRO A 351 -30.86 -0.21 10.87
N SER A 352 -31.98 0.36 10.43
CA SER A 352 -32.15 0.72 9.01
C SER A 352 -31.08 1.74 8.58
N ARG A 353 -30.64 1.65 7.31
CA ARG A 353 -29.58 2.52 6.76
C ARG A 353 -29.87 4.02 6.98
N ILE A 354 -31.13 4.43 6.94
CA ILE A 354 -31.57 5.81 7.21
C ILE A 354 -31.33 6.20 8.68
N ARG A 355 -31.66 5.33 9.64
CA ARG A 355 -31.43 5.61 11.07
C ARG A 355 -29.94 5.73 11.38
N VAL A 356 -29.11 4.85 10.83
CA VAL A 356 -27.64 4.92 10.95
C VAL A 356 -27.11 6.24 10.36
N ALA A 357 -27.58 6.63 9.17
CA ALA A 357 -27.15 7.89 8.54
C ALA A 357 -27.52 9.13 9.40
N LEU A 358 -28.71 9.16 10.00
CA LEU A 358 -29.12 10.24 10.91
C LEU A 358 -28.27 10.28 12.19
N GLN A 359 -27.96 9.12 12.78
CA GLN A 359 -27.07 9.03 13.95
C GLN A 359 -25.64 9.52 13.63
N ILE A 360 -25.13 9.21 12.43
CA ILE A 360 -23.82 9.70 11.97
C ILE A 360 -23.84 11.23 11.79
N LEU A 361 -24.90 11.80 11.20
CA LEU A 361 -25.00 13.26 10.99
C LEU A 361 -25.05 14.03 12.32
N ASP A 362 -25.83 13.55 13.30
CA ASP A 362 -25.88 14.13 14.65
C ASP A 362 -24.50 14.07 15.35
N LEU A 363 -23.83 12.93 15.28
CA LEU A 363 -22.49 12.75 15.85
C LEU A 363 -21.43 13.62 15.16
N MET A 364 -21.48 13.78 13.84
CA MET A 364 -20.59 14.69 13.11
C MET A 364 -20.78 16.15 13.52
N GLY A 365 -22.02 16.58 13.81
CA GLY A 365 -22.31 17.90 14.37
C GLY A 365 -21.62 18.10 15.73
N LYS A 366 -21.85 17.17 16.67
CA LYS A 366 -21.24 17.20 18.01
C LYS A 366 -19.70 17.19 17.97
N LEU A 367 -19.10 16.38 17.10
CA LEU A 367 -17.65 16.34 16.90
C LEU A 367 -17.11 17.66 16.32
N ARG A 368 -17.81 18.30 15.38
CA ARG A 368 -17.42 19.63 14.89
C ARG A 368 -17.40 20.66 16.01
N ASP A 369 -18.47 20.73 16.80
CA ASP A 369 -18.63 21.75 17.84
C ASP A 369 -17.60 21.57 18.97
N MET A 370 -17.27 20.31 19.31
CA MET A 370 -16.13 19.96 20.18
C MET A 370 -14.79 20.44 19.59
N HIS A 371 -14.49 20.12 18.32
CA HIS A 371 -13.22 20.52 17.69
C HIS A 371 -13.08 22.05 17.64
N SER A 372 -14.13 22.79 17.27
CA SER A 372 -14.10 24.26 17.31
C SER A 372 -13.75 24.78 18.71
N THR A 373 -14.36 24.23 19.76
CA THR A 373 -14.08 24.60 21.15
C THR A 373 -12.61 24.35 21.55
N LEU A 374 -12.02 23.23 21.12
CA LEU A 374 -10.61 22.92 21.33
C LEU A 374 -9.69 23.86 20.51
N CYS A 375 -10.04 24.15 19.26
CA CYS A 375 -9.30 25.06 18.40
C CYS A 375 -9.29 26.49 18.95
N ASP A 376 -10.42 27.01 19.44
CA ASP A 376 -10.52 28.35 20.03
C ASP A 376 -9.66 28.46 21.30
N ALA A 377 -9.80 27.49 22.22
CA ALA A 377 -9.04 27.45 23.48
C ALA A 377 -7.52 27.37 23.28
N MET A 378 -7.07 26.74 22.19
CA MET A 378 -5.65 26.63 21.82
C MET A 378 -5.15 27.86 21.05
N LEU A 379 -5.86 28.29 20.01
CA LEU A 379 -5.34 29.26 19.03
C LEU A 379 -5.59 30.72 19.39
N ARG A 380 -6.65 31.03 20.15
CA ARG A 380 -6.92 32.40 20.62
C ARG A 380 -6.23 32.74 21.95
N ASN A 381 -5.48 31.80 22.51
CA ASN A 381 -4.75 32.00 23.76
C ASN A 381 -3.38 32.66 23.46
N GLU A 382 -3.33 33.99 23.45
CA GLU A 382 -2.13 34.77 23.15
C GLU A 382 -0.93 34.43 24.06
N GLU A 383 -1.18 34.13 25.34
CA GLU A 383 -0.15 33.70 26.28
C GLU A 383 0.47 32.35 25.86
N LEU A 384 -0.39 31.38 25.52
CA LEU A 384 0.04 30.06 25.02
C LEU A 384 0.83 30.19 23.72
N ILE A 385 0.33 30.94 22.73
CA ILE A 385 1.01 31.15 21.44
C ILE A 385 2.37 31.85 21.65
N SER A 386 2.44 32.84 22.55
CA SER A 386 3.70 33.50 22.91
C SER A 386 4.68 32.55 23.59
N ARG A 387 4.19 31.71 24.53
CA ARG A 387 4.99 30.70 25.25
C ARG A 387 5.50 29.59 24.33
N LEU A 388 4.71 29.18 23.34
CA LEU A 388 5.13 28.21 22.31
C LEU A 388 6.18 28.82 21.37
N SER A 389 5.97 30.06 20.92
CA SER A 389 6.91 30.81 20.07
C SER A 389 8.28 30.98 20.74
N ALA A 390 8.29 31.34 22.03
CA ALA A 390 9.52 31.53 22.81
C ALA A 390 10.39 30.26 22.93
N ARG A 391 9.79 29.06 22.82
CA ARG A 391 10.48 27.76 22.93
C ARG A 391 11.29 27.34 21.69
N LYS A 392 11.14 28.05 20.57
CA LYS A 392 11.90 27.82 19.32
C LYS A 392 11.91 26.34 18.91
N PHE A 393 10.72 25.80 18.69
CA PHE A 393 10.57 24.48 18.07
C PHE A 393 11.11 24.50 16.63
N HIS A 394 11.52 23.33 16.13
CA HIS A 394 12.06 23.13 14.78
C HIS A 394 11.10 22.36 13.87
N LEU A 395 10.05 21.77 14.45
CA LEU A 395 9.08 20.89 13.81
C LEU A 395 7.81 20.81 14.67
N LEU A 396 6.64 20.80 14.03
CA LEU A 396 5.38 20.36 14.62
C LEU A 396 5.02 18.96 14.07
N PHE A 397 4.75 18.01 14.97
CA PHE A 397 4.35 16.65 14.65
C PHE A 397 2.94 16.34 15.22
N TYR A 398 1.96 16.02 14.38
CA TYR A 398 0.57 15.86 14.85
C TYR A 398 -0.20 14.68 14.23
N ASP A 399 -1.34 14.34 14.84
CA ASP A 399 -2.36 13.48 14.25
C ASP A 399 -3.55 14.33 13.75
N PRO A 400 -4.00 14.21 12.48
CA PRO A 400 -5.13 14.98 11.96
C PRO A 400 -6.50 14.75 12.62
N MET A 401 -6.63 13.82 13.57
CA MET A 401 -7.80 13.79 14.47
C MET A 401 -7.80 14.96 15.46
N PHE A 402 -6.67 15.60 15.72
CA PHE A 402 -6.61 16.89 16.41
C PHE A 402 -6.58 18.03 15.37
N ILE A 403 -7.77 18.50 14.99
CA ILE A 403 -7.99 19.55 13.99
C ILE A 403 -7.32 20.87 14.46
N CYS A 404 -6.94 21.75 13.51
CA CYS A 404 -6.27 23.02 13.73
C CYS A 404 -4.81 22.95 14.22
N SER A 405 -4.22 21.76 14.36
CA SER A 405 -2.78 21.58 14.61
C SER A 405 -1.90 22.08 13.44
N ASP A 406 -2.37 21.92 12.21
CA ASP A 406 -1.75 22.46 10.99
C ASP A 406 -1.84 23.98 10.91
N LEU A 407 -2.92 24.56 11.46
CA LEU A 407 -3.09 26.00 11.61
C LEU A 407 -2.10 26.57 12.64
N LEU A 408 -1.89 25.87 13.76
CA LEU A 408 -0.86 26.20 14.73
C LEU A 408 0.55 26.16 14.12
N ALA A 409 0.82 25.20 13.22
CA ALA A 409 2.10 25.12 12.51
C ALA A 409 2.35 26.34 11.61
N GLU A 410 1.35 26.77 10.84
CA GLU A 410 1.39 28.00 10.03
C GLU A 410 1.59 29.25 10.92
N MET A 411 0.87 29.35 12.05
CA MET A 411 1.01 30.47 13.00
C MET A 411 2.41 30.56 13.63
N LEU A 412 3.02 29.43 13.95
CA LEU A 412 4.37 29.36 14.53
C LEU A 412 5.49 29.33 13.47
N GLY A 413 5.15 29.28 12.17
CA GLY A 413 6.12 29.19 11.08
C GLY A 413 6.93 27.88 11.07
N LEU A 414 6.35 26.78 11.56
CA LEU A 414 7.03 25.50 11.75
C LEU A 414 6.86 24.56 10.53
N PRO A 415 7.91 23.80 10.17
CA PRO A 415 7.75 22.59 9.36
C PRO A 415 6.72 21.64 9.97
N LEU A 416 6.02 20.89 9.14
CA LEU A 416 4.84 20.12 9.53
C LEU A 416 4.96 18.66 9.10
N VAL A 417 5.00 17.76 10.09
CA VAL A 417 4.88 16.32 9.87
C VAL A 417 3.56 15.86 10.46
N LEU A 418 2.77 15.10 9.69
CA LEU A 418 1.51 14.55 10.17
C LEU A 418 1.55 13.03 10.19
N SER A 419 0.80 12.39 11.08
CA SER A 419 0.56 10.95 11.06
C SER A 419 -0.92 10.65 10.88
N LEU A 420 -1.26 9.89 9.83
CA LEU A 420 -2.64 9.58 9.45
C LEU A 420 -2.78 8.09 9.12
N ARG A 421 -3.90 7.44 9.48
CA ARG A 421 -4.16 6.04 9.11
C ARG A 421 -4.90 5.92 7.77
N PHE A 422 -6.01 6.65 7.62
CA PHE A 422 -6.64 7.04 6.36
C PHE A 422 -7.70 8.13 6.67
N SER A 423 -8.28 8.77 5.66
CA SER A 423 -9.56 9.47 5.77
C SER A 423 -10.64 8.85 4.87
N LEU A 424 -11.92 9.05 5.20
CA LEU A 424 -13.04 8.51 4.40
C LEU A 424 -12.91 8.94 2.94
N GLY A 425 -13.00 7.99 2.00
CA GLY A 425 -12.80 8.28 0.57
C GLY A 425 -11.36 8.67 0.17
N PHE A 426 -10.38 8.49 1.06
CA PHE A 426 -9.03 9.09 0.99
C PHE A 426 -9.08 10.61 0.76
N SER A 427 -10.08 11.30 1.33
CA SER A 427 -10.38 12.69 1.02
C SER A 427 -9.27 13.67 1.42
N MET A 428 -8.71 13.58 2.63
CA MET A 428 -7.58 14.40 3.08
C MET A 428 -6.33 14.15 2.22
N GLU A 429 -6.00 12.87 2.02
CA GLU A 429 -4.81 12.44 1.28
C GLU A 429 -4.86 12.88 -0.19
N ARG A 430 -6.03 12.76 -0.83
CA ARG A 430 -6.23 13.20 -2.22
C ARG A 430 -6.38 14.71 -2.36
N MET A 431 -7.16 15.35 -1.50
CA MET A 431 -7.55 16.75 -1.70
C MET A 431 -6.59 17.76 -1.10
N CYS A 432 -6.04 17.48 0.08
CA CYS A 432 -5.03 18.33 0.69
C CYS A 432 -3.64 17.85 0.27
N GLY A 433 -3.35 16.56 0.46
CA GLY A 433 -2.05 15.97 0.16
C GLY A 433 -1.79 15.55 -1.29
N GLN A 434 -2.74 15.73 -2.22
CA GLN A 434 -2.60 15.43 -3.66
C GLN A 434 -2.22 13.98 -4.04
N MET A 435 -2.36 13.01 -3.12
CA MET A 435 -2.08 11.61 -3.38
C MET A 435 -3.10 11.00 -4.37
N PRO A 436 -2.70 10.41 -5.51
CA PRO A 436 -3.66 9.90 -6.47
C PRO A 436 -4.40 8.64 -5.97
N SER A 437 -5.69 8.55 -6.28
CA SER A 437 -6.50 7.34 -6.01
C SER A 437 -7.45 7.08 -7.18
N PRO A 438 -7.01 6.38 -8.25
CA PRO A 438 -7.83 6.11 -9.42
C PRO A 438 -9.02 5.20 -9.11
N VAL A 439 -10.23 5.76 -9.14
CA VAL A 439 -11.49 5.10 -8.73
C VAL A 439 -11.92 3.90 -9.58
N SER A 440 -11.26 3.67 -10.72
CA SER A 440 -11.50 2.53 -11.61
C SER A 440 -10.99 1.20 -11.03
N TYR A 441 -9.96 1.24 -10.17
CA TYR A 441 -9.34 0.06 -9.57
C TYR A 441 -8.84 0.27 -8.12
N VAL A 442 -8.93 1.48 -7.55
CA VAL A 442 -8.67 1.69 -6.11
C VAL A 442 -10.00 1.78 -5.37
N PRO A 443 -10.36 0.80 -4.52
CA PRO A 443 -11.56 0.87 -3.70
C PRO A 443 -11.43 2.00 -2.65
N VAL A 444 -12.51 2.71 -2.38
CA VAL A 444 -12.49 3.81 -1.40
C VAL A 444 -12.83 3.31 0.00
N PRO A 445 -12.08 3.67 1.05
CA PRO A 445 -12.38 3.21 2.41
C PRO A 445 -13.60 3.95 2.96
N PRO A 446 -14.43 3.29 3.79
CA PRO A 446 -14.30 1.93 4.29
C PRO A 446 -15.20 0.94 3.49
N THR A 447 -15.23 1.04 2.16
CA THR A 447 -16.00 0.08 1.35
C THR A 447 -15.29 -1.28 1.34
N VAL A 448 -16.04 -2.36 1.48
CA VAL A 448 -15.52 -3.75 1.40
C VAL A 448 -15.28 -4.21 -0.06
N LEU A 449 -14.98 -3.26 -0.95
CA LEU A 449 -14.68 -3.52 -2.36
C LEU A 449 -13.19 -3.85 -2.50
N THR A 450 -12.85 -4.61 -3.54
CA THR A 450 -11.45 -4.93 -3.87
C THR A 450 -10.96 -4.08 -5.05
N ASP A 451 -9.70 -4.23 -5.44
CA ASP A 451 -9.17 -3.67 -6.69
C ASP A 451 -9.73 -4.36 -7.96
N HIS A 452 -10.25 -5.59 -7.82
CA HIS A 452 -11.05 -6.26 -8.83
C HIS A 452 -12.55 -5.90 -8.67
N MET A 453 -13.04 -4.91 -9.43
CA MET A 453 -14.44 -4.48 -9.42
C MET A 453 -15.16 -4.77 -10.75
N SER A 454 -16.33 -5.41 -10.64
CA SER A 454 -17.32 -5.46 -11.72
C SER A 454 -17.89 -4.07 -12.04
N PHE A 455 -18.63 -3.91 -13.15
CA PHE A 455 -19.21 -2.61 -13.51
C PHE A 455 -20.13 -2.02 -12.41
N PRO A 456 -21.08 -2.76 -11.81
CA PRO A 456 -21.87 -2.24 -10.69
C PRO A 456 -21.03 -1.84 -9.47
N GLU A 457 -19.96 -2.58 -9.17
CA GLU A 457 -19.05 -2.25 -8.07
C GLU A 457 -18.22 -1.00 -8.36
N ARG A 458 -17.77 -0.78 -9.61
CA ARG A 458 -17.14 0.49 -10.03
C ARG A 458 -18.12 1.66 -9.93
N VAL A 459 -19.41 1.46 -10.24
CA VAL A 459 -20.46 2.47 -10.03
C VAL A 459 -20.63 2.76 -8.53
N GLN A 460 -20.69 1.74 -7.68
CA GLN A 460 -20.76 1.89 -6.22
C GLN A 460 -19.53 2.62 -5.65
N ASN A 461 -18.33 2.28 -6.13
CA ASN A 461 -17.06 2.90 -5.72
C ASN A 461 -17.05 4.38 -6.11
N MET A 462 -17.43 4.71 -7.36
CA MET A 462 -17.58 6.09 -7.85
C MET A 462 -18.60 6.89 -7.03
N ILE A 463 -19.77 6.32 -6.72
CA ILE A 463 -20.79 6.99 -5.89
C ILE A 463 -20.24 7.25 -4.48
N SER A 464 -19.56 6.27 -3.88
CA SER A 464 -18.96 6.39 -2.54
C SER A 464 -17.86 7.46 -2.52
N TYR A 465 -16.99 7.47 -3.54
CA TYR A 465 -15.95 8.48 -3.74
C TYR A 465 -16.53 9.89 -3.84
N LEU A 466 -17.57 10.09 -4.67
CA LEU A 466 -18.24 11.39 -4.84
C LEU A 466 -18.93 11.84 -3.56
N LEU A 467 -19.58 10.91 -2.84
CA LEU A 467 -20.23 11.18 -1.56
C LEU A 467 -19.22 11.64 -0.50
N TYR A 468 -18.16 10.88 -0.26
CA TYR A 468 -17.14 11.23 0.73
C TYR A 468 -16.39 12.52 0.34
N THR A 469 -16.07 12.71 -0.94
CA THR A 469 -15.49 13.98 -1.45
C THR A 469 -16.40 15.18 -1.18
N SER A 470 -17.72 15.01 -1.33
CA SER A 470 -18.70 16.08 -1.09
C SER A 470 -18.88 16.37 0.40
N MET A 471 -18.97 15.33 1.24
CA MET A 471 -19.03 15.46 2.70
C MET A 471 -17.77 16.16 3.24
N PHE A 472 -16.59 15.76 2.76
CA PHE A 472 -15.33 16.38 3.15
C PHE A 472 -15.25 17.85 2.73
N ARG A 473 -15.67 18.19 1.51
CA ARG A 473 -15.75 19.60 1.06
C ARG A 473 -16.66 20.45 1.93
N LEU A 474 -17.86 19.97 2.24
CA LEU A 474 -18.81 20.70 3.08
C LEU A 474 -18.27 20.91 4.51
N ALA A 475 -17.59 19.91 5.07
CA ALA A 475 -16.91 20.05 6.36
C ALA A 475 -15.73 21.04 6.29
N ALA A 476 -14.86 20.90 5.28
CA ALA A 476 -13.72 21.79 5.06
C ALA A 476 -14.14 23.25 4.91
N MET A 477 -15.18 23.55 4.12
CA MET A 477 -15.70 24.92 3.95
C MET A 477 -16.10 25.59 5.28
N SER A 478 -16.56 24.82 6.28
CA SER A 478 -16.88 25.38 7.60
C SER A 478 -15.62 25.73 8.41
N LEU A 479 -14.52 24.97 8.21
CA LEU A 479 -13.21 25.22 8.81
C LEU A 479 -12.44 26.31 8.05
N ASP A 480 -12.55 26.41 6.72
CA ASP A 480 -11.87 27.42 5.90
C ASP A 480 -12.20 28.85 6.35
N ASN A 481 -13.46 29.10 6.74
CA ASN A 481 -13.88 30.37 7.33
C ASN A 481 -13.17 30.65 8.66
N TYR A 482 -13.03 29.64 9.52
CA TYR A 482 -12.36 29.74 10.82
C TYR A 482 -10.84 29.94 10.66
N TYR A 483 -10.21 29.22 9.72
CA TYR A 483 -8.79 29.35 9.38
C TYR A 483 -8.49 30.77 8.85
N THR A 484 -9.39 31.31 8.03
CA THR A 484 -9.32 32.68 7.51
C THR A 484 -9.46 33.74 8.61
N ASP A 485 -10.37 33.54 9.57
CA ASP A 485 -10.56 34.43 10.73
C ASP A 485 -9.32 34.46 11.63
N VAL A 486 -8.81 33.29 12.03
CA VAL A 486 -7.66 33.18 12.95
C VAL A 486 -6.37 33.76 12.37
N LEU A 487 -6.14 33.63 11.05
CA LEU A 487 -4.94 34.17 10.40
C LEU A 487 -5.11 35.61 9.85
N GLY A 488 -6.34 36.15 9.83
CA GLY A 488 -6.64 37.45 9.23
C GLY A 488 -6.39 37.54 7.72
N LYS A 489 -6.21 36.41 7.02
CA LYS A 489 -5.96 36.30 5.58
C LYS A 489 -6.73 35.11 5.01
N PRO A 490 -7.19 35.13 3.75
CA PRO A 490 -7.83 33.96 3.12
C PRO A 490 -6.91 32.74 3.21
N THR A 491 -7.37 31.67 3.87
CA THR A 491 -6.62 30.43 4.04
C THR A 491 -7.60 29.27 4.23
N THR A 492 -7.28 28.11 3.62
CA THR A 492 -8.12 26.90 3.70
C THR A 492 -7.41 25.79 4.47
N MET A 493 -8.18 24.89 5.08
CA MET A 493 -7.66 23.72 5.81
C MET A 493 -6.81 22.81 4.92
N CYS A 494 -7.18 22.66 3.64
CA CYS A 494 -6.34 21.88 2.72
C CYS A 494 -5.08 22.61 2.27
N GLU A 495 -5.03 23.94 2.32
CA GLU A 495 -3.81 24.70 2.03
C GLU A 495 -2.78 24.54 3.14
N THR A 496 -3.19 24.64 4.41
CA THR A 496 -2.30 24.43 5.57
C THR A 496 -1.88 22.97 5.70
N MET A 497 -2.81 22.02 5.66
CA MET A 497 -2.50 20.58 5.71
C MET A 497 -1.70 20.12 4.49
N GLY A 498 -1.95 20.70 3.31
CA GLY A 498 -1.23 20.39 2.07
C GLY A 498 0.23 20.83 2.07
N LYS A 499 0.63 21.78 2.94
CA LYS A 499 2.02 22.19 3.16
C LYS A 499 2.84 21.18 3.97
N ALA A 500 2.25 20.09 4.50
CA ALA A 500 2.97 19.13 5.33
C ALA A 500 4.16 18.47 4.59
N ASP A 501 5.36 18.70 5.14
CA ASP A 501 6.64 18.21 4.65
C ASP A 501 6.67 16.68 4.53
N ILE A 502 6.04 15.96 5.46
CA ILE A 502 5.91 14.50 5.44
C ILE A 502 4.53 14.06 5.95
N TRP A 503 3.91 13.16 5.19
CA TRP A 503 2.70 12.41 5.58
C TRP A 503 3.12 11.01 6.04
N LEU A 504 3.19 10.79 7.37
CA LEU A 504 3.43 9.48 7.97
C LEU A 504 2.14 8.63 7.94
N ILE A 505 1.92 7.93 6.84
CA ILE A 505 0.76 7.04 6.68
C ILE A 505 0.96 5.79 7.54
N ARG A 506 0.09 5.53 8.51
CA ARG A 506 0.15 4.38 9.43
C ARG A 506 -0.29 3.05 8.81
N THR A 507 0.01 2.88 7.53
CA THR A 507 -0.04 1.58 6.86
C THR A 507 1.22 1.33 6.04
N TYR A 508 1.30 0.16 5.44
CA TYR A 508 2.41 -0.28 4.62
C TYR A 508 1.91 -1.12 3.44
N TRP A 509 2.77 -1.39 2.44
CA TRP A 509 2.35 -2.01 1.17
C TRP A 509 1.94 -3.48 1.31
N ASP A 510 2.44 -4.14 2.35
CA ASP A 510 2.01 -5.46 2.82
C ASP A 510 0.56 -5.45 3.31
N PHE A 511 0.01 -4.28 3.64
CA PHE A 511 -1.38 -4.08 4.03
C PHE A 511 -2.25 -3.47 2.91
N GLU A 512 -1.89 -2.34 2.30
CA GLU A 512 -2.72 -1.60 1.32
C GLU A 512 -2.90 -2.30 -0.05
N TYR A 513 -3.87 -1.83 -0.87
CA TYR A 513 -3.95 -2.14 -2.31
C TYR A 513 -2.94 -1.32 -3.13
N PRO A 514 -2.43 -1.82 -4.28
CA PRO A 514 -1.49 -1.09 -5.13
C PRO A 514 -2.08 0.23 -5.66
N ARG A 515 -1.44 1.36 -5.36
CA ARG A 515 -1.83 2.69 -5.86
C ARG A 515 -0.66 3.67 -5.95
N PRO A 516 -0.79 4.76 -6.74
CA PRO A 516 0.22 5.82 -6.80
C PRO A 516 0.33 6.56 -5.45
N PHE A 517 1.52 7.01 -5.07
CA PHE A 517 1.70 7.95 -3.95
C PHE A 517 2.88 8.91 -4.18
N LEU A 518 2.89 10.04 -3.47
CA LEU A 518 3.92 11.08 -3.58
C LEU A 518 5.13 10.78 -2.68
N PRO A 519 6.35 11.23 -3.01
CA PRO A 519 7.54 10.93 -2.20
C PRO A 519 7.50 11.37 -0.74
N ASN A 520 6.72 12.40 -0.39
CA ASN A 520 6.52 12.85 0.99
C ASN A 520 5.52 11.98 1.78
N PHE A 521 4.78 11.08 1.13
CA PHE A 521 3.98 10.06 1.79
C PHE A 521 4.87 8.89 2.18
N LYS A 522 5.14 8.77 3.49
CA LYS A 522 5.93 7.70 4.08
C LYS A 522 4.99 6.74 4.78
N PHE A 523 4.81 5.59 4.15
CA PHE A 523 4.13 4.45 4.74
C PHE A 523 4.99 3.90 5.89
N VAL A 524 4.44 3.91 7.10
CA VAL A 524 5.06 3.56 8.38
C VAL A 524 4.09 2.72 9.23
N GLY A 525 3.49 1.69 8.63
CA GLY A 525 2.81 0.64 9.38
C GLY A 525 3.76 -0.05 10.37
N GLY A 526 3.23 -0.48 11.52
CA GLY A 526 3.98 -1.29 12.50
C GLY A 526 4.98 -0.57 13.40
N LEU A 527 4.86 0.75 13.60
CA LEU A 527 5.73 1.56 14.47
C LEU A 527 5.85 1.06 15.93
N HIS A 528 4.84 0.37 16.43
CA HIS A 528 4.78 -0.17 17.79
C HIS A 528 5.38 -1.56 17.92
N CYS A 529 5.66 -2.25 16.81
CA CYS A 529 6.17 -3.62 16.81
C CYS A 529 7.62 -3.65 17.28
N LYS A 530 7.92 -4.53 18.26
CA LYS A 530 9.24 -4.62 18.89
C LYS A 530 9.64 -6.10 19.07
N PRO A 531 10.93 -6.44 19.11
CA PRO A 531 11.36 -7.79 19.47
C PRO A 531 10.73 -8.22 20.80
N ALA A 532 10.31 -9.48 20.90
CA ALA A 532 9.66 -10.00 22.10
C ALA A 532 10.59 -9.94 23.32
N LYS A 533 10.06 -9.45 24.43
CA LYS A 533 10.69 -9.52 25.75
C LYS A 533 10.36 -10.84 26.46
N PRO A 534 11.18 -11.28 27.44
CA PRO A 534 10.83 -12.42 28.29
C PRO A 534 9.49 -12.20 28.99
N LEU A 535 8.63 -13.22 28.98
CA LEU A 535 7.31 -13.16 29.62
C LEU A 535 7.44 -13.22 31.16
N PRO A 536 6.46 -12.67 31.91
CA PRO A 536 6.38 -12.88 33.36
C PRO A 536 6.36 -14.38 33.70
N LYS A 537 7.07 -14.79 34.77
CA LYS A 537 7.33 -16.21 35.08
C LYS A 537 6.10 -17.14 35.04
N GLU A 538 4.95 -16.68 35.54
CA GLU A 538 3.71 -17.47 35.51
C GLU A 538 3.08 -17.61 34.12
N LEU A 539 3.25 -16.59 33.27
CA LEU A 539 2.79 -16.61 31.89
C LEU A 539 3.75 -17.47 31.06
N GLU A 540 5.06 -17.32 31.25
CA GLU A 540 6.08 -18.18 30.66
C GLU A 540 5.86 -19.66 31.03
N ALA A 541 5.61 -19.98 32.30
CA ALA A 541 5.32 -21.35 32.74
C ALA A 541 4.05 -21.92 32.06
N PHE A 542 2.99 -21.13 31.93
CA PHE A 542 1.78 -21.51 31.20
C PHE A 542 2.07 -21.74 29.71
N VAL A 543 2.83 -20.85 29.08
CA VAL A 543 3.24 -20.96 27.67
C VAL A 543 4.12 -22.20 27.45
N GLN A 544 5.08 -22.46 28.32
CA GLN A 544 5.95 -23.64 28.21
C GLN A 544 5.17 -24.95 28.39
N SER A 545 4.15 -24.95 29.26
CA SER A 545 3.25 -26.11 29.49
C SER A 545 2.45 -26.56 28.27
N SER A 546 2.45 -25.80 27.17
CA SER A 546 1.78 -26.18 25.92
C SER A 546 2.50 -27.28 25.13
N GLY A 547 3.68 -27.75 25.59
CA GLY A 547 4.49 -28.73 24.86
C GLY A 547 4.81 -28.24 23.45
N ASP A 548 4.74 -29.15 22.47
CA ASP A 548 5.02 -28.86 21.06
C ASP A 548 3.83 -28.23 20.31
N HIS A 549 2.61 -28.37 20.84
CA HIS A 549 1.40 -27.78 20.24
C HIS A 549 1.47 -26.25 20.19
N GLY A 550 2.10 -25.63 21.19
CA GLY A 550 2.26 -24.18 21.27
C GLY A 550 1.03 -23.44 21.76
N ILE A 551 1.02 -22.13 21.55
CA ILE A 551 -0.02 -21.22 22.07
C ILE A 551 -0.77 -20.45 20.98
N ILE A 552 -1.98 -20.05 21.32
CA ILE A 552 -2.77 -19.05 20.58
C ILE A 552 -2.95 -17.81 21.46
N VAL A 553 -2.75 -16.64 20.87
CA VAL A 553 -3.06 -15.35 21.48
C VAL A 553 -4.45 -14.92 21.01
N PHE A 554 -5.31 -14.41 21.88
CA PHE A 554 -6.65 -13.93 21.51
C PHE A 554 -6.95 -12.57 22.13
N SER A 555 -7.22 -11.56 21.29
CA SER A 555 -7.52 -10.18 21.71
C SER A 555 -8.49 -9.48 20.76
N LEU A 556 -9.56 -8.89 21.33
CA LEU A 556 -10.51 -8.04 20.59
C LEU A 556 -10.17 -6.54 20.67
N GLY A 557 -8.89 -6.23 20.91
CA GLY A 557 -8.40 -4.85 21.04
C GLY A 557 -8.57 -4.27 22.44
N SER A 558 -8.23 -2.99 22.59
CA SER A 558 -8.28 -2.27 23.87
C SER A 558 -9.68 -1.80 24.26
N MET A 559 -10.56 -1.56 23.29
CA MET A 559 -11.88 -0.95 23.51
C MET A 559 -12.99 -1.97 23.82
N ILE A 560 -12.78 -3.26 23.53
CA ILE A 560 -13.74 -4.34 23.80
C ILE A 560 -13.25 -5.16 24.98
N ASN A 561 -13.90 -4.95 26.14
CA ASN A 561 -13.49 -5.55 27.42
C ASN A 561 -14.25 -6.85 27.74
N ASN A 562 -15.42 -7.07 27.17
CA ASN A 562 -16.28 -8.24 27.40
C ASN A 562 -17.09 -8.61 26.15
N LEU A 563 -17.85 -9.72 26.25
CA LEU A 563 -18.81 -10.19 25.25
C LEU A 563 -20.08 -10.64 25.96
N THR A 564 -21.16 -10.89 25.21
CA THR A 564 -22.34 -11.57 25.76
C THR A 564 -21.97 -12.99 26.21
N MET A 565 -22.56 -13.47 27.31
CA MET A 565 -22.25 -14.80 27.86
C MET A 565 -22.43 -15.94 26.85
N GLU A 566 -23.44 -15.84 25.97
CA GLU A 566 -23.68 -16.82 24.91
C GLU A 566 -22.49 -16.92 23.93
N ARG A 567 -22.01 -15.78 23.40
CA ARG A 567 -20.86 -15.75 22.49
C ARG A 567 -19.56 -16.11 23.23
N ALA A 568 -19.39 -15.65 24.47
CA ALA A 568 -18.24 -15.97 25.30
C ALA A 568 -18.16 -17.48 25.59
N ASN A 569 -19.28 -18.14 25.91
CA ASN A 569 -19.38 -19.59 26.07
C ASN A 569 -19.14 -20.34 24.74
N THR A 570 -19.69 -19.84 23.62
CA THR A 570 -19.46 -20.43 22.29
C THR A 570 -17.98 -20.45 21.95
N ILE A 571 -17.29 -19.32 22.14
CA ILE A 571 -15.86 -19.19 21.84
C ILE A 571 -15.03 -20.00 22.85
N ALA A 572 -15.34 -19.97 24.15
CA ALA A 572 -14.66 -20.78 25.15
C ALA A 572 -14.76 -22.30 24.86
N SER A 573 -15.92 -22.78 24.43
CA SER A 573 -16.11 -24.17 24.00
C SER A 573 -15.29 -24.53 22.77
N ALA A 574 -15.15 -23.62 21.79
CA ALA A 574 -14.31 -23.85 20.61
C ALA A 574 -12.81 -23.86 20.96
N LEU A 575 -12.36 -22.92 21.80
CA LEU A 575 -11.00 -22.87 22.31
C LEU A 575 -10.67 -24.10 23.18
N GLY A 576 -11.64 -24.67 23.88
CA GLY A 576 -11.44 -25.89 24.67
C GLY A 576 -11.23 -27.18 23.86
N GLN A 577 -11.51 -27.19 22.56
CA GLN A 577 -11.37 -28.36 21.69
C GLN A 577 -10.00 -28.48 21.02
N ILE A 578 -9.17 -27.43 21.07
CA ILE A 578 -7.85 -27.40 20.43
C ILE A 578 -6.72 -27.77 21.42
N PRO A 579 -5.67 -28.49 20.98
CA PRO A 579 -4.59 -28.95 21.86
C PRO A 579 -3.62 -27.82 22.30
N GLN A 580 -3.66 -26.66 21.64
CA GLN A 580 -2.91 -25.48 22.04
C GLN A 580 -3.37 -24.93 23.38
N LYS A 581 -2.46 -24.28 24.11
CA LYS A 581 -2.85 -23.37 25.20
C LYS A 581 -3.30 -22.03 24.60
N VAL A 582 -4.26 -21.37 25.21
CA VAL A 582 -4.79 -20.08 24.73
C VAL A 582 -4.60 -19.02 25.81
N VAL A 583 -4.08 -17.86 25.45
CA VAL A 583 -4.08 -16.66 26.31
C VAL A 583 -5.08 -15.68 25.73
N TRP A 584 -6.14 -15.38 26.48
CA TRP A 584 -7.28 -14.58 25.99
C TRP A 584 -7.44 -13.29 26.82
N ARG A 585 -7.36 -12.14 26.14
CA ARG A 585 -7.65 -10.82 26.72
C ARG A 585 -9.16 -10.66 26.90
N TYR A 586 -9.63 -10.71 28.14
CA TYR A 586 -11.06 -10.67 28.48
C TYR A 586 -11.27 -10.29 29.96
N SER A 587 -12.07 -9.25 30.20
CA SER A 587 -12.40 -8.69 31.52
C SER A 587 -13.90 -8.81 31.85
N GLY A 588 -14.65 -9.64 31.12
CA GLY A 588 -16.05 -9.94 31.42
C GLY A 588 -16.24 -11.04 32.47
N LYS A 589 -17.49 -11.40 32.74
CA LYS A 589 -17.80 -12.60 33.56
C LYS A 589 -17.21 -13.85 32.87
N THR A 590 -16.49 -14.66 33.63
CA THR A 590 -15.85 -15.91 33.16
C THR A 590 -16.85 -16.82 32.44
N PRO A 591 -16.53 -17.31 31.23
CA PRO A 591 -17.37 -18.28 30.52
C PRO A 591 -17.54 -19.59 31.31
N GLU A 592 -18.74 -20.14 31.29
CA GLU A 592 -19.10 -21.38 32.00
C GLU A 592 -18.48 -22.62 31.33
N THR A 593 -18.12 -22.52 30.05
CA THR A 593 -17.49 -23.58 29.25
C THR A 593 -15.97 -23.41 29.10
N LEU A 594 -15.34 -22.59 29.95
CA LEU A 594 -13.90 -22.34 29.89
C LEU A 594 -13.08 -23.58 30.26
N ALA A 595 -12.34 -24.12 29.29
CA ALA A 595 -11.46 -25.27 29.49
C ALA A 595 -10.07 -24.89 30.04
N ALA A 596 -9.42 -25.84 30.73
CA ALA A 596 -8.10 -25.66 31.38
C ALA A 596 -6.90 -25.46 30.43
N ASN A 597 -7.13 -25.43 29.12
CA ASN A 597 -6.15 -24.98 28.14
C ASN A 597 -6.18 -23.46 27.91
N THR A 598 -7.22 -22.75 28.36
CA THR A 598 -7.42 -21.31 28.14
C THR A 598 -7.22 -20.52 29.43
N LYS A 599 -6.33 -19.52 29.41
CA LYS A 599 -6.07 -18.57 30.51
C LYS A 599 -6.58 -17.19 30.13
N LEU A 600 -7.53 -16.67 30.91
CA LEU A 600 -8.02 -15.29 30.77
C LEU A 600 -7.04 -14.30 31.41
N GLN A 601 -6.92 -13.11 30.84
CA GLN A 601 -6.21 -11.96 31.41
C GLN A 601 -6.94 -10.66 31.09
N ASP A 602 -6.99 -9.71 32.02
CA ASP A 602 -7.55 -8.37 31.76
C ASP A 602 -6.70 -7.58 30.74
N TRP A 603 -5.38 -7.74 30.87
CA TRP A 603 -4.36 -7.20 29.99
C TRP A 603 -3.22 -8.20 29.81
N MET A 604 -2.62 -8.24 28.62
CA MET A 604 -1.54 -9.16 28.27
C MET A 604 -0.38 -8.43 27.57
N PRO A 605 0.86 -8.91 27.66
CA PRO A 605 1.98 -8.41 26.85
C PRO A 605 1.86 -8.95 25.41
N GLN A 606 0.91 -8.41 24.63
CA GLN A 606 0.49 -8.96 23.34
C GLN A 606 1.66 -9.11 22.35
N ASN A 607 2.47 -8.08 22.16
CA ASN A 607 3.68 -8.13 21.33
C ASN A 607 4.64 -9.27 21.73
N ASP A 608 4.88 -9.43 23.03
CA ASP A 608 5.86 -10.39 23.54
C ASP A 608 5.34 -11.83 23.46
N LEU A 609 4.02 -12.02 23.67
CA LEU A 609 3.34 -13.27 23.37
C LEU A 609 3.39 -13.59 21.87
N LEU A 610 3.10 -12.62 20.99
CA LEU A 610 3.12 -12.84 19.54
C LEU A 610 4.51 -13.21 19.02
N GLY A 611 5.57 -12.61 19.56
CA GLY A 611 6.95 -12.97 19.22
C GLY A 611 7.53 -14.15 20.00
N HIS A 612 6.76 -14.82 20.87
CA HIS A 612 7.24 -16.01 21.58
C HIS A 612 7.33 -17.22 20.62
N PRO A 613 8.43 -18.01 20.61
CA PRO A 613 8.61 -19.13 19.68
C PRO A 613 7.52 -20.21 19.71
N LYS A 614 6.74 -20.31 20.80
CA LYS A 614 5.61 -21.25 20.90
C LYS A 614 4.32 -20.71 20.29
N THR A 615 4.22 -19.45 19.92
CA THR A 615 2.99 -18.88 19.34
C THR A 615 2.74 -19.39 17.93
N LYS A 616 1.52 -19.87 17.70
CA LYS A 616 1.09 -20.48 16.44
C LYS A 616 0.06 -19.65 15.68
N ALA A 617 -0.79 -18.88 16.37
CA ALA A 617 -1.80 -18.03 15.74
C ALA A 617 -2.25 -16.88 16.65
N PHE A 618 -2.83 -15.84 16.03
CA PHE A 618 -3.46 -14.71 16.69
C PHE A 618 -4.93 -14.57 16.30
N ILE A 619 -5.84 -14.80 17.24
CA ILE A 619 -7.26 -14.49 17.06
C ILE A 619 -7.43 -12.99 17.37
N THR A 620 -7.91 -12.23 16.40
CA THR A 620 -7.92 -10.76 16.46
C THR A 620 -9.17 -10.15 15.87
N HIS A 621 -9.68 -9.10 16.51
CA HIS A 621 -10.74 -8.26 15.94
C HIS A 621 -10.37 -7.54 14.63
N GLY A 622 -9.09 -7.48 14.23
CA GLY A 622 -8.68 -6.79 13.00
C GLY A 622 -8.25 -5.33 13.16
N GLY A 623 -8.09 -4.83 14.39
CA GLY A 623 -7.57 -3.49 14.63
C GLY A 623 -6.11 -3.35 14.17
N THR A 624 -5.82 -2.28 13.43
CA THR A 624 -4.53 -2.03 12.73
C THR A 624 -3.28 -2.38 13.57
N ASN A 625 -3.23 -1.98 14.86
CA ASN A 625 -2.04 -2.24 15.69
C ASN A 625 -1.77 -3.74 15.90
N GLY A 626 -2.79 -4.51 16.31
CA GLY A 626 -2.64 -5.95 16.53
C GLY A 626 -2.26 -6.71 15.26
N LEU A 627 -2.76 -6.25 14.10
CA LEU A 627 -2.37 -6.82 12.81
C LEU A 627 -0.87 -6.66 12.54
N TYR A 628 -0.31 -5.46 12.74
CA TYR A 628 1.12 -5.25 12.52
C TYR A 628 2.01 -6.02 13.51
N GLU A 629 1.59 -6.23 14.77
CA GLU A 629 2.36 -7.06 15.71
C GLU A 629 2.44 -8.51 15.21
N ALA A 630 1.32 -9.05 14.73
CA ALA A 630 1.27 -10.38 14.16
C ALA A 630 2.06 -10.49 12.84
N ILE A 631 1.95 -9.50 11.93
CA ILE A 631 2.78 -9.43 10.71
C ILE A 631 4.27 -9.42 11.06
N TYR A 632 4.68 -8.55 11.99
CA TYR A 632 6.08 -8.39 12.40
C TYR A 632 6.68 -9.68 12.99
N HIS A 633 5.94 -10.36 13.85
CA HIS A 633 6.36 -11.65 14.43
C HIS A 633 6.14 -12.84 13.49
N GLY A 634 5.39 -12.66 12.40
CA GLY A 634 5.05 -13.67 11.40
C GLY A 634 3.99 -14.66 11.84
N VAL A 635 3.05 -14.24 12.68
CA VAL A 635 1.97 -15.03 13.25
C VAL A 635 0.73 -14.96 12.35
N PRO A 636 0.14 -16.09 11.91
CA PRO A 636 -1.11 -16.08 11.16
C PRO A 636 -2.27 -15.56 12.00
N MET A 637 -3.25 -14.96 11.32
CA MET A 637 -4.38 -14.33 12.00
C MET A 637 -5.71 -15.02 11.71
N VAL A 638 -6.52 -15.14 12.76
CA VAL A 638 -7.93 -15.52 12.69
C VAL A 638 -8.73 -14.25 12.98
N GLY A 639 -9.31 -13.69 11.92
CA GLY A 639 -9.94 -12.37 11.95
C GLY A 639 -11.40 -12.43 12.36
N LEU A 640 -11.77 -11.69 13.40
CA LEU A 640 -13.12 -11.56 13.97
C LEU A 640 -13.61 -10.10 13.88
N PRO A 641 -13.88 -9.55 12.68
CA PRO A 641 -14.11 -8.12 12.49
C PRO A 641 -15.36 -7.64 13.24
N LEU A 642 -15.25 -6.54 14.00
CA LEU A 642 -16.35 -5.98 14.78
C LEU A 642 -16.87 -4.65 14.20
N PHE A 643 -16.00 -3.65 14.01
CA PHE A 643 -16.41 -2.29 13.62
C PHE A 643 -15.31 -1.47 12.93
N ALA A 644 -15.65 -0.27 12.43
CA ALA A 644 -14.75 0.70 11.81
C ALA A 644 -13.89 0.11 10.66
N ASP A 645 -12.57 0.26 10.71
CA ASP A 645 -11.59 -0.21 9.72
C ASP A 645 -11.36 -1.73 9.77
N GLN A 646 -11.81 -2.41 10.82
CA GLN A 646 -11.47 -3.81 11.08
C GLN A 646 -11.92 -4.81 9.99
N PRO A 647 -13.13 -4.72 9.38
CA PRO A 647 -13.54 -5.64 8.31
C PRO A 647 -12.70 -5.45 7.05
N ASP A 648 -12.39 -4.21 6.71
CA ASP A 648 -11.54 -3.82 5.59
C ASP A 648 -10.11 -4.33 5.81
N ASN A 649 -9.56 -4.09 7.01
CA ASN A 649 -8.24 -4.57 7.39
C ASN A 649 -8.10 -6.10 7.31
N LEU A 650 -9.10 -6.85 7.77
CA LEU A 650 -9.08 -8.31 7.69
C LEU A 650 -9.36 -8.83 6.28
N MET A 651 -10.07 -8.08 5.43
CA MET A 651 -10.21 -8.40 4.02
C MET A 651 -8.88 -8.23 3.26
N HIS A 652 -8.10 -7.19 3.58
CA HIS A 652 -6.74 -7.01 3.06
C HIS A 652 -5.84 -8.20 3.45
N MET A 653 -5.79 -8.57 4.74
CA MET A 653 -4.97 -9.70 5.20
C MET A 653 -5.45 -11.06 4.67
N LYS A 654 -6.77 -11.20 4.41
CA LYS A 654 -7.36 -12.39 3.76
C LYS A 654 -7.00 -12.51 2.30
N THR A 655 -7.06 -11.42 1.55
CA THR A 655 -6.64 -11.37 0.13
C THR A 655 -5.16 -11.75 -0.01
N LYS A 656 -4.34 -11.40 1.00
CA LYS A 656 -2.90 -11.69 1.03
C LYS A 656 -2.53 -13.04 1.67
N GLY A 657 -3.51 -13.89 1.99
CA GLY A 657 -3.28 -15.24 2.52
C GLY A 657 -2.67 -15.28 3.93
N ALA A 658 -2.77 -14.20 4.70
CA ALA A 658 -2.15 -14.06 6.03
C ALA A 658 -3.17 -13.97 7.18
N ALA A 659 -4.46 -13.77 6.88
CA ALA A 659 -5.56 -13.96 7.83
C ALA A 659 -6.73 -14.72 7.21
N VAL A 660 -7.47 -15.52 7.98
CA VAL A 660 -8.85 -15.88 7.57
C VAL A 660 -9.79 -14.98 8.33
N SER A 661 -10.40 -14.05 7.61
CA SER A 661 -11.57 -13.34 8.13
C SER A 661 -12.73 -14.32 8.18
N LEU A 662 -13.16 -14.59 9.40
CA LEU A 662 -14.20 -15.50 9.78
C LEU A 662 -15.27 -14.67 10.49
N ASP A 663 -16.54 -14.85 10.12
CA ASP A 663 -17.61 -14.21 10.86
C ASP A 663 -17.64 -14.85 12.25
N ILE A 664 -17.48 -14.03 13.31
CA ILE A 664 -17.52 -14.44 14.72
C ILE A 664 -18.81 -15.20 15.09
N ASN A 665 -19.82 -15.14 14.23
CA ASN A 665 -21.08 -15.84 14.37
C ASN A 665 -21.14 -17.21 13.65
N THR A 666 -20.22 -17.58 12.73
CA THR A 666 -20.42 -18.73 11.80
C THR A 666 -19.17 -19.56 11.39
N MET A 667 -18.12 -19.68 12.20
CA MET A 667 -16.77 -20.09 11.74
C MET A 667 -16.19 -21.43 12.24
N GLU A 668 -15.20 -21.97 11.50
CA GLU A 668 -14.45 -23.22 11.80
C GLU A 668 -12.93 -23.14 11.43
N SER A 669 -12.17 -24.20 11.71
CA SER A 669 -10.83 -24.10 12.35
C SER A 669 -9.53 -24.20 11.50
N LYS A 670 -9.55 -24.24 10.16
CA LYS A 670 -8.55 -25.04 9.39
C LYS A 670 -7.43 -24.33 8.57
N ASP A 671 -7.14 -23.03 8.76
CA ASP A 671 -6.39 -22.25 7.74
C ASP A 671 -5.26 -21.25 8.25
N LEU A 672 -4.02 -21.31 7.67
CA LEU A 672 -2.91 -20.26 7.45
C LEU A 672 -1.54 -20.22 8.21
N PRO A 673 -0.37 -19.91 7.53
CA PRO A 673 0.64 -18.80 7.85
C PRO A 673 1.75 -18.31 6.80
N MET A 674 2.57 -17.23 7.09
CA MET A 674 4.08 -17.00 6.86
C MET A 674 4.71 -15.54 6.63
N LYS A 675 6.08 -15.39 6.50
CA LYS A 675 7.05 -14.23 6.75
C LYS A 675 7.83 -13.56 5.55
N PRO A 676 8.71 -12.48 5.67
CA PRO A 676 9.42 -11.59 4.66
C PRO A 676 10.58 -12.01 3.68
N LEU A 677 11.79 -12.43 4.08
CA LEU A 677 12.76 -13.04 3.09
C LEU A 677 12.25 -14.43 2.71
N ASP A 678 11.60 -15.06 3.68
CA ASP A 678 10.60 -16.08 3.44
C ASP A 678 9.61 -15.67 2.38
N GLN A 679 9.15 -14.41 2.29
CA GLN A 679 8.14 -13.88 1.37
C GLN A 679 8.69 -13.66 -0.03
N ALA A 680 9.92 -13.15 -0.19
CA ALA A 680 10.52 -13.01 -1.51
C ALA A 680 10.71 -14.39 -2.16
N VAL A 681 11.30 -15.33 -1.42
CA VAL A 681 11.47 -16.71 -1.89
C VAL A 681 10.13 -17.45 -1.93
N TYR A 682 9.21 -17.22 -0.99
CA TYR A 682 7.83 -17.75 -1.01
C TYR A 682 7.06 -17.22 -2.19
N TRP A 683 7.22 -15.96 -2.62
CA TRP A 683 6.53 -15.40 -3.77
C TRP A 683 7.10 -15.99 -5.07
N ILE A 684 8.41 -16.27 -5.13
CA ILE A 684 9.02 -17.06 -6.21
C ILE A 684 8.43 -18.49 -6.21
N GLU A 685 8.51 -19.19 -5.08
CA GLU A 685 7.92 -20.53 -4.87
C GLU A 685 6.39 -20.55 -5.03
N PHE A 686 5.68 -19.44 -4.83
CA PHE A 686 4.23 -19.29 -4.96
C PHE A 686 3.87 -19.07 -6.42
N VAL A 687 4.62 -18.24 -7.14
CA VAL A 687 4.52 -18.12 -8.61
C VAL A 687 4.76 -19.48 -9.26
N MET A 688 5.73 -20.25 -8.79
CA MET A 688 5.98 -21.63 -9.23
C MET A 688 4.80 -22.56 -8.87
N ARG A 689 4.44 -22.69 -7.58
CA ARG A 689 3.36 -23.57 -7.11
C ARG A 689 1.99 -23.26 -7.73
N ASN A 690 1.69 -21.99 -8.00
CA ASN A 690 0.40 -21.54 -8.56
C ASN A 690 0.43 -21.31 -10.09
N LYS A 691 1.55 -21.60 -10.76
CA LYS A 691 1.74 -21.40 -12.21
C LYS A 691 1.47 -19.96 -12.66
N GLY A 692 1.96 -19.01 -11.86
CA GLY A 692 1.77 -17.56 -12.02
C GLY A 692 1.12 -16.92 -10.79
N ALA A 693 1.06 -15.58 -10.78
CA ALA A 693 0.41 -14.78 -9.73
C ALA A 693 -0.37 -13.60 -10.35
N LYS A 694 -1.34 -13.90 -11.23
CA LYS A 694 -2.11 -12.87 -11.96
C LYS A 694 -2.84 -11.89 -11.03
N HIS A 695 -3.36 -12.38 -9.90
CA HIS A 695 -4.06 -11.62 -8.86
C HIS A 695 -3.19 -10.65 -8.05
N LEU A 696 -1.86 -10.62 -8.27
CA LEU A 696 -0.97 -9.61 -7.68
C LEU A 696 -0.65 -8.46 -8.65
N ARG A 697 -1.13 -8.55 -9.89
CA ARG A 697 -0.97 -7.50 -10.90
C ARG A 697 -2.14 -6.54 -10.77
N VAL A 698 -1.86 -5.24 -10.86
CA VAL A 698 -2.92 -4.21 -10.81
C VAL A 698 -3.96 -4.46 -11.90
N GLN A 699 -5.25 -4.43 -11.55
CA GLN A 699 -6.35 -4.73 -12.48
C GLN A 699 -6.36 -3.81 -13.72
N ALA A 700 -5.71 -2.66 -13.64
CA ALA A 700 -5.50 -1.73 -14.76
C ALA A 700 -4.93 -2.40 -16.03
N HIS A 701 -4.13 -3.48 -15.91
CA HIS A 701 -3.63 -4.23 -17.08
C HIS A 701 -4.73 -4.92 -17.90
N GLU A 702 -5.87 -5.24 -17.28
CA GLU A 702 -7.00 -5.92 -17.91
C GLU A 702 -8.17 -4.97 -18.23
N LEU A 703 -8.09 -3.71 -17.80
CA LEU A 703 -9.08 -2.69 -18.11
C LEU A 703 -8.87 -2.12 -19.51
N SER A 704 -9.95 -1.98 -20.27
CA SER A 704 -9.92 -1.16 -21.48
C SER A 704 -9.69 0.31 -21.12
N TRP A 705 -9.05 1.10 -22.00
CA TRP A 705 -8.72 2.52 -21.76
C TRP A 705 -9.91 3.36 -21.23
N TYR A 706 -11.12 3.12 -21.76
CA TYR A 706 -12.33 3.83 -21.35
C TYR A 706 -12.82 3.40 -19.95
N GLN A 707 -12.55 2.17 -19.51
CA GLN A 707 -12.85 1.68 -18.16
C GLN A 707 -11.81 2.18 -17.15
N TYR A 708 -10.53 2.22 -17.55
CA TYR A 708 -9.44 2.80 -16.76
C TYR A 708 -9.74 4.26 -16.37
N HIS A 709 -10.33 5.03 -17.29
CA HIS A 709 -10.79 6.40 -17.07
C HIS A 709 -12.26 6.52 -16.60
N CYS A 710 -12.95 5.42 -16.26
CA CYS A 710 -14.36 5.38 -15.85
C CYS A 710 -15.35 6.09 -16.79
N LEU A 711 -15.04 6.20 -18.09
CA LEU A 711 -15.91 6.87 -19.08
C LEU A 711 -17.24 6.11 -19.26
N ASP A 712 -17.21 4.78 -19.09
CA ASP A 712 -18.39 3.91 -19.04
C ASP A 712 -19.32 4.27 -17.86
N VAL A 713 -18.75 4.39 -16.66
CA VAL A 713 -19.47 4.79 -15.44
C VAL A 713 -20.00 6.22 -15.54
N LEU A 714 -19.21 7.16 -16.08
CA LEU A 714 -19.61 8.55 -16.25
C LEU A 714 -20.77 8.68 -17.26
N ALA A 715 -20.70 8.01 -18.41
CA ALA A 715 -21.79 8.00 -19.38
C ALA A 715 -23.10 7.43 -18.78
N PHE A 716 -23.00 6.35 -18.00
CA PHE A 716 -24.14 5.77 -17.29
C PHE A 716 -24.78 6.75 -16.29
N LEU A 717 -23.99 7.34 -15.39
CA LEU A 717 -24.47 8.31 -14.40
C LEU A 717 -25.08 9.57 -15.04
N LEU A 718 -24.49 10.07 -16.13
CA LEU A 718 -25.04 11.18 -16.90
C LEU A 718 -26.38 10.82 -17.56
N SER A 719 -26.52 9.61 -18.11
CA SER A 719 -27.77 9.15 -18.73
C SER A 719 -28.92 9.04 -17.72
N ILE A 720 -28.65 8.54 -16.50
CA ILE A 720 -29.62 8.51 -15.40
C ILE A 720 -30.01 9.93 -14.98
N THR A 721 -29.02 10.83 -14.84
CA THR A 721 -29.27 12.23 -14.44
C THR A 721 -30.12 12.95 -15.47
N ALA A 722 -29.86 12.75 -16.76
CA ALA A 722 -30.67 13.29 -17.86
C ALA A 722 -32.10 12.72 -17.85
N LEU A 723 -32.27 11.42 -17.61
CA LEU A 723 -33.58 10.77 -17.52
C LEU A 723 -34.40 11.31 -16.32
N ILE A 724 -33.80 11.41 -15.14
CA ILE A 724 -34.44 11.98 -13.95
C ILE A 724 -34.84 13.44 -14.22
N THR A 725 -33.93 14.24 -14.77
CA THR A 725 -34.20 15.65 -15.12
C THR A 725 -35.36 15.76 -16.10
N TYR A 726 -35.38 14.93 -17.15
CA TYR A 726 -36.48 14.86 -18.11
C TYR A 726 -37.82 14.50 -17.43
N LEU A 727 -37.83 13.51 -16.55
CA LEU A 727 -39.02 13.11 -15.79
C LEU A 727 -39.49 14.23 -14.83
N CYS A 728 -38.57 14.90 -14.13
CA CYS A 728 -38.87 16.06 -13.27
C CYS A 728 -39.43 17.24 -14.07
N VAL A 729 -38.89 17.55 -15.24
CA VAL A 729 -39.41 18.60 -16.14
C VAL A 729 -40.78 18.21 -16.69
N LYS A 730 -40.98 16.96 -17.13
CA LYS A 730 -42.28 16.49 -17.64
C LYS A 730 -43.37 16.47 -16.57
N THR A 731 -43.05 16.00 -15.35
CA THR A 731 -43.98 16.02 -14.22
C THR A 731 -44.28 17.45 -13.76
N SER A 732 -43.28 18.32 -13.66
CA SER A 732 -43.49 19.74 -13.33
C SER A 732 -44.34 20.45 -14.39
N ALA A 733 -44.08 20.23 -15.68
CA ALA A 733 -44.89 20.78 -16.77
C ALA A 733 -46.31 20.22 -16.80
N PHE A 734 -46.51 18.94 -16.43
CA PHE A 734 -47.83 18.33 -16.28
C PHE A 734 -48.60 18.92 -15.09
N LEU A 735 -47.95 19.07 -13.94
CA LEU A 735 -48.53 19.72 -12.76
C LEU A 735 -48.89 21.18 -13.04
N PHE A 736 -48.00 21.94 -13.69
CA PHE A 736 -48.25 23.32 -14.11
C PHE A 736 -49.45 23.42 -15.05
N ARG A 737 -49.53 22.55 -16.07
CA ARG A 737 -50.69 22.46 -16.97
C ARG A 737 -51.99 22.08 -16.26
N LYS A 738 -51.91 21.31 -15.16
CA LYS A 738 -53.09 20.92 -14.35
C LYS A 738 -53.53 22.06 -13.42
N CYS A 739 -52.60 22.81 -12.84
CA CYS A 739 -52.90 23.91 -11.91
C CYS A 739 -53.35 25.21 -12.62
N PHE A 740 -52.77 25.52 -13.79
CA PHE A 740 -53.08 26.75 -14.55
C PHE A 740 -54.07 26.54 -15.70
N ARG A 741 -54.88 25.46 -15.67
CA ARG A 741 -55.93 25.23 -16.65
C ARG A 741 -57.09 26.20 -16.40
N LYS A 742 -57.05 27.39 -17.02
CA LYS A 742 -58.14 28.37 -17.01
C LYS A 742 -59.49 27.68 -17.26
N THR A 743 -60.36 27.68 -16.26
CA THR A 743 -61.79 27.45 -16.45
C THR A 743 -62.33 28.59 -17.33
N ARG A 744 -62.77 28.28 -18.55
CA ARG A 744 -63.55 29.22 -19.36
C ARG A 744 -64.90 29.45 -18.67
N PRO A 745 -65.41 30.69 -18.59
CA PRO A 745 -66.77 30.94 -18.14
C PRO A 745 -67.78 30.34 -19.13
N ASP A 746 -68.85 29.74 -18.62
CA ASP A 746 -69.94 29.23 -19.45
C ASP A 746 -70.75 30.38 -20.07
N ALA A 747 -70.70 30.48 -21.40
CA ALA A 747 -71.54 31.42 -22.16
C ALA A 747 -72.97 30.86 -22.30
N LYS A 748 -73.82 31.08 -21.29
CA LYS A 748 -75.26 30.81 -21.38
C LYS A 748 -75.99 31.90 -22.17
N GLY A 749 -76.40 31.54 -23.38
CA GLY A 749 -77.72 31.85 -23.95
C GLY A 749 -78.12 33.31 -24.19
N GLN A 750 -78.26 33.66 -25.46
CA GLN A 750 -79.40 34.46 -25.92
C GLN A 750 -79.85 33.96 -27.29
N LYS A 751 -81.15 33.67 -27.42
CA LYS A 751 -81.81 33.22 -28.65
C LYS A 751 -83.15 33.93 -28.74
N ASN A 752 -83.51 34.34 -29.97
CA ASN A 752 -84.82 34.79 -30.45
C ASN A 752 -85.15 36.30 -30.40
N LYS A 753 -85.88 36.71 -31.44
CA LYS A 753 -86.69 37.93 -31.61
C LYS A 753 -85.95 39.22 -31.92
N GLU A 754 -86.54 40.17 -32.63
CA GLU A 754 -87.87 40.14 -33.29
C GLU A 754 -87.62 40.53 -34.77
N GLU A 755 -87.71 39.64 -35.76
CA GLU A 755 -88.12 38.20 -35.78
C GLU A 755 -87.32 37.21 -34.90
#